data_AF-A0AAW2VLR6-F1
#
_entry.id   AF-A0AAW2VLR6-F1
#
_cell.length_a   1.000
_cell.length_b   1.000
_cell.length_c   1.000
_cell.angle_alpha   90.00
_cell.angle_beta   90.00
_cell.angle_gamma   90.00
#
_symmetry.space_group_name_H-M   'P 1'
#
loop_
_entity.id
_entity.type
_entity.pdbx_description
1 polymer ?
#
loop_
_entity_poly.entity_id
_entity_poly.type
_entity_poly.pdbx_seq_one_letter_code
_entity_poly.pdbx_strand_id
1 'polypeptide(L)'
;MADLTRLVGPSRGTPTGVLMAGQQNGVVAPPPTYLTHRLRLNPNSDHRPDSYEDLELDFSPMVFSSLERYLPPNLLLQPREVKVNYMREILVRYYPESERVRIQKHREYRQKIISNYQRLHRELYTMHAANFFVPSFLKAINENTEQGFRNIMSEPSPGVFTFEMLQPRFCEMLLAEVENFEKWVHETKFRIMRPNTMNKYGAVLDDFGMETMLDKLMEDFIRPISKIFFAEVGGSTLDAHHGFVLEYGMDRDVDLGFHVDDSEVTLNVCLGKQFSGGELFFRGVRCEKHVNTETQSEEIFDYSHVPGRAVLHRGRHRHGARATTSGNRINLLLWCRSSVFRELRKYQKDFSSWCTECQREKKERQRQSVAATKLVLQLVQSECFSTCFLSDVNMVISAPTGSGKTVLFELCVMRLLSKFISGDGKFTHLKGTLKTVCPFIFSFFGVLMCKYAVCEDLHSAIKSTGAKKLRDWTKKLGPLGINCLELTGDNEYYSIKSIQDTDIILTTPEKFDAVTRYRIKDGGLSFFSDIALVLIDEVHLLNDPRGAALEAIVSRIKILSRNPEMQSSPLSLVRFLAVSATIPNINDLAQGVKRFGEEMRPVKLTTKVFDSSYMLIAADKYFPPNNELTKSCLLAGYTPAKNDFLFEKRLQNYIFNLLMQFSGGKSALIFCSTRKGAQEAAQVLSQTAMTFGHSNPFIKSREQQERLREASLLCSDKQMQSYIIYGVAYHNGGLSLKDRNLIEGLFLNGDIQILCTTNTLAHGINLPAHTVVIKSTQHFNKEKGIYMEYDRSMILQMCGRAGRPPFDDTGMVIIMTRKETVYPSPDIENH
;
A
#
# COMPACT_ATOMS: atom_id res chain seq x y z
N MET A 1 -51.60 -34.73 25.48
CA MET A 1 -51.06 -34.78 24.10
C MET A 1 -49.89 -33.82 24.03
N ALA A 2 -48.83 -34.26 23.37
CA ALA A 2 -47.50 -33.66 23.37
C ALA A 2 -47.48 -32.24 22.79
N ASP A 3 -47.04 -31.27 23.60
CA ASP A 3 -46.44 -30.01 23.17
C ASP A 3 -45.87 -29.22 24.37
N LEU A 4 -45.01 -28.24 24.06
CA LEU A 4 -44.72 -27.00 24.82
C LEU A 4 -43.84 -26.98 26.10
N THR A 5 -42.68 -26.31 25.94
CA THR A 5 -42.05 -25.27 26.81
C THR A 5 -41.59 -25.52 28.27
N ARG A 6 -40.57 -24.71 28.64
CA ARG A 6 -40.08 -24.29 29.99
C ARG A 6 -39.02 -25.20 30.64
N LEU A 7 -38.09 -24.76 31.51
CA LEU A 7 -37.50 -23.50 31.99
C LEU A 7 -36.39 -23.93 32.99
N VAL A 8 -35.26 -23.21 33.03
CA VAL A 8 -34.50 -22.78 34.24
C VAL A 8 -34.06 -23.80 35.32
N GLY A 9 -32.73 -24.05 35.35
CA GLY A 9 -31.77 -23.95 36.48
C GLY A 9 -31.99 -24.72 37.81
N PRO A 10 -31.06 -24.61 38.79
CA PRO A 10 -29.59 -24.67 38.69
C PRO A 10 -28.90 -25.50 39.81
N SER A 11 -27.62 -25.81 39.61
CA SER A 11 -26.52 -25.88 40.61
C SER A 11 -26.48 -26.96 41.71
N ARG A 12 -25.23 -27.38 41.99
CA ARG A 12 -24.63 -28.10 43.16
C ARG A 12 -24.06 -29.45 42.71
N GLY A 13 -22.84 -29.86 42.98
CA GLY A 13 -21.66 -29.32 43.65
C GLY A 13 -20.62 -30.45 43.60
N THR A 14 -19.35 -30.14 43.43
CA THR A 14 -18.27 -31.12 43.59
C THR A 14 -18.23 -31.63 45.03
N PRO A 15 -17.85 -32.90 45.26
CA PRO A 15 -16.51 -33.09 45.80
C PRO A 15 -15.75 -34.31 45.26
N THR A 16 -14.44 -34.19 45.42
CA THR A 16 -13.31 -35.08 45.15
C THR A 16 -13.29 -36.38 45.95
N GLY A 17 -12.69 -37.43 45.39
CA GLY A 17 -12.20 -38.65 46.07
C GLY A 17 -11.84 -39.70 45.02
N VAL A 18 -10.58 -39.84 44.59
CA VAL A 18 -9.50 -40.66 45.19
C VAL A 18 -9.93 -42.11 45.45
N LEU A 19 -9.49 -43.01 44.59
CA LEU A 19 -9.34 -44.44 44.87
C LEU A 19 -8.01 -44.95 44.29
N MET A 20 -7.07 -45.18 45.20
CA MET A 20 -5.98 -46.16 45.14
C MET A 20 -6.61 -47.58 45.10
N ALA A 21 -6.02 -48.69 44.67
CA ALA A 21 -4.82 -49.10 43.96
C ALA A 21 -5.05 -50.59 43.60
N GLY A 22 -4.43 -51.12 42.55
CA GLY A 22 -4.54 -52.54 42.18
C GLY A 22 -3.41 -52.97 41.26
N GLN A 23 -2.73 -54.05 41.64
CA GLN A 23 -1.37 -54.46 41.26
C GLN A 23 -1.13 -54.86 39.79
N GLN A 24 0.10 -54.54 39.35
CA GLN A 24 1.05 -55.33 38.54
C GLN A 24 0.59 -55.93 37.20
N ASN A 25 1.17 -55.43 36.11
CA ASN A 25 2.09 -56.21 35.25
C ASN A 25 2.82 -55.30 34.26
N GLY A 26 4.11 -55.60 34.03
CA GLY A 26 5.05 -54.73 33.33
C GLY A 26 4.76 -54.51 31.85
N VAL A 27 4.82 -53.24 31.45
CA VAL A 27 5.22 -52.79 30.11
C VAL A 27 6.09 -51.56 30.33
N VAL A 28 7.34 -51.61 29.85
CA VAL A 28 8.21 -50.44 29.77
C VAL A 28 7.53 -49.44 28.84
N ALA A 29 7.03 -48.33 29.39
CA ALA A 29 6.51 -47.23 28.60
C ALA A 29 7.69 -46.55 27.86
N PRO A 30 7.53 -46.19 26.58
CA PRO A 30 8.56 -45.46 25.85
C PRO A 30 8.79 -44.09 26.50
N PRO A 31 9.98 -43.48 26.36
CA PRO A 31 10.21 -42.13 26.86
C PRO A 31 9.19 -41.18 26.21
N PRO A 32 8.70 -40.16 26.94
CA PRO A 32 7.71 -39.24 26.41
C PRO A 32 8.34 -38.50 25.23
N THR A 33 7.93 -38.89 24.03
CA THR A 33 8.25 -38.19 22.80
C THR A 33 7.32 -36.99 22.66
N TYR A 34 7.90 -35.88 22.18
CA TYR A 34 7.29 -34.59 21.86
C TYR A 34 7.20 -33.55 22.99
N LEU A 35 8.34 -33.22 23.61
CA LEU A 35 8.66 -31.79 23.73
C LEU A 35 8.87 -31.28 22.30
N THR A 36 8.00 -30.41 21.83
CA THR A 36 8.25 -29.67 20.60
C THR A 36 9.51 -28.83 20.85
N HIS A 37 10.64 -29.24 20.27
CA HIS A 37 11.89 -28.47 20.23
C HIS A 37 11.69 -27.26 19.31
N ARG A 38 10.81 -26.34 19.70
CA ARG A 38 10.44 -25.16 18.92
C ARG A 38 10.39 -23.96 19.86
N LEU A 39 11.11 -22.93 19.44
CA LEU A 39 10.98 -21.60 20.00
C LEU A 39 9.57 -21.06 19.72
N ARG A 40 9.06 -20.22 20.62
CA ARG A 40 7.82 -19.48 20.42
C ARG A 40 8.01 -18.48 19.28
N LEU A 41 6.92 -18.16 18.58
CA LEU A 41 6.92 -17.11 17.56
C LEU A 41 7.07 -15.70 18.16
N ASN A 42 6.50 -15.48 19.34
CA ASN A 42 6.54 -14.19 20.02
C ASN A 42 7.48 -14.24 21.23
N PRO A 43 8.41 -13.28 21.38
CA PRO A 43 9.30 -13.22 22.53
C PRO A 43 8.52 -12.83 23.80
N ASN A 44 8.97 -13.30 24.95
CA ASN A 44 8.49 -12.84 26.24
C ASN A 44 9.10 -11.46 26.53
N SER A 45 8.29 -10.41 26.40
CA SER A 45 8.70 -9.02 26.56
C SER A 45 9.17 -8.68 27.98
N ASP A 46 8.65 -9.38 28.98
CA ASP A 46 8.94 -9.12 30.39
C ASP A 46 10.10 -9.97 30.93
N HIS A 47 10.65 -10.88 30.12
CA HIS A 47 11.75 -11.76 30.53
C HIS A 47 13.11 -11.12 30.25
N ARG A 48 13.95 -11.03 31.29
CA ARG A 48 15.34 -10.59 31.16
C ARG A 48 16.23 -11.83 30.97
N PRO A 49 16.94 -11.97 29.84
CA PRO A 49 17.82 -13.11 29.59
C PRO A 49 18.97 -13.19 30.61
N ASP A 50 19.44 -14.41 30.85
CA ASP A 50 20.66 -14.67 31.60
C ASP A 50 21.90 -14.24 30.79
N SER A 51 23.00 -13.98 31.50
CA SER A 51 24.31 -13.87 30.85
C SER A 51 24.90 -15.26 30.62
N TYR A 52 25.51 -15.45 29.44
CA TYR A 52 26.14 -16.69 29.01
C TYR A 52 27.63 -16.51 28.68
N GLU A 53 28.22 -15.36 29.02
CA GLU A 53 29.60 -15.00 28.69
C GLU A 53 30.64 -15.85 29.41
N ASP A 54 30.27 -16.44 30.55
CA ASP A 54 31.15 -17.27 31.39
C ASP A 54 31.21 -18.75 30.97
N LEU A 55 30.45 -19.15 29.94
CA LEU A 55 30.36 -20.54 29.50
C LEU A 55 31.18 -20.79 28.23
N GLU A 56 31.85 -21.96 28.16
CA GLU A 56 32.43 -22.44 26.92
C GLU A 56 31.33 -22.97 25.98
N LEU A 57 30.93 -22.16 25.01
CA LEU A 57 29.82 -22.44 24.10
C LEU A 57 30.30 -22.69 22.66
N ASP A 58 29.45 -23.36 21.88
CA ASP A 58 29.67 -23.63 20.45
C ASP A 58 29.21 -22.48 19.55
N PHE A 59 28.44 -21.53 20.10
CA PHE A 59 27.90 -20.34 19.44
C PHE A 59 28.11 -19.12 20.34
N SER A 60 28.01 -17.90 19.78
CA SER A 60 28.16 -16.66 20.54
C SER A 60 27.17 -16.59 21.73
N PRO A 61 27.62 -16.20 22.94
CA PRO A 61 26.77 -15.97 24.11
C PRO A 61 25.57 -15.04 23.85
N MET A 62 25.72 -14.08 22.92
CA MET A 62 24.65 -13.15 22.55
C MET A 62 23.50 -13.85 21.83
N VAL A 63 23.79 -14.92 21.08
CA VAL A 63 22.77 -15.73 20.40
C VAL A 63 21.89 -16.41 21.45
N PHE A 64 22.49 -17.01 22.48
CA PHE A 64 21.73 -17.64 23.57
C PHE A 64 20.88 -16.61 24.33
N SER A 65 21.46 -15.45 24.65
CA SER A 65 20.74 -14.34 25.30
C SER A 65 19.53 -13.87 24.47
N SER A 66 19.67 -13.85 23.14
CA SER A 66 18.61 -13.45 22.22
C SER A 66 17.52 -14.53 22.08
N LEU A 67 17.92 -15.79 21.98
CA LEU A 67 17.01 -16.93 21.83
C LEU A 67 16.23 -17.22 23.11
N GLU A 68 16.79 -16.90 24.28
CA GLU A 68 16.17 -17.21 25.57
C GLU A 68 14.76 -16.62 25.68
N ARG A 69 14.53 -15.40 25.17
CA ARG A 69 13.21 -14.74 25.20
C ARG A 69 12.14 -15.53 24.46
N TYR A 70 12.53 -16.38 23.53
CA TYR A 70 11.64 -17.21 22.73
C TYR A 70 11.46 -18.62 23.31
N LEU A 71 12.06 -18.94 24.45
CA LEU A 71 11.83 -20.21 25.11
C LEU A 71 10.37 -20.35 25.61
N PRO A 72 9.82 -21.56 25.60
CA PRO A 72 8.56 -21.88 26.26
C PRO A 72 8.55 -21.43 27.73
N PRO A 73 7.40 -20.98 28.30
CA PRO A 73 7.35 -20.44 29.67
C PRO A 73 7.87 -21.42 30.73
N ASN A 74 7.66 -22.72 30.52
CA ASN A 74 8.16 -23.78 31.40
C ASN A 74 9.68 -23.95 31.37
N LEU A 75 10.35 -23.52 30.29
CA LEU A 75 11.81 -23.55 30.13
C LEU A 75 12.48 -22.26 30.61
N LEU A 76 11.77 -21.13 30.59
CA LEU A 76 12.30 -19.85 31.11
C LEU A 76 12.64 -19.90 32.61
N LEU A 77 11.86 -20.68 33.36
CA LEU A 77 12.04 -20.87 34.81
C LEU A 77 13.12 -21.92 35.15
N GLN A 78 13.73 -22.55 34.14
CA GLN A 78 14.76 -23.57 34.35
C GLN A 78 16.15 -22.93 34.54
N PRO A 79 17.08 -23.65 35.19
CA PRO A 79 18.47 -23.23 35.31
C PRO A 79 19.13 -22.93 33.95
N ARG A 80 20.10 -22.02 33.96
CA ARG A 80 20.79 -21.55 32.75
C ARG A 80 21.43 -22.68 31.95
N GLU A 81 21.94 -23.73 32.59
CA GLU A 81 22.55 -24.88 31.89
C GLU A 81 21.52 -25.66 31.07
N VAL A 82 20.29 -25.81 31.60
CA VAL A 82 19.19 -26.50 30.91
C VAL A 82 18.71 -25.68 29.72
N LYS A 83 18.62 -24.35 29.90
CA LYS A 83 18.27 -23.41 28.82
C LYS A 83 19.30 -23.44 27.68
N VAL A 84 20.59 -23.42 28.02
CA VAL A 84 21.69 -23.51 27.05
C VAL A 84 21.64 -24.82 26.27
N ASN A 85 21.48 -25.96 26.94
CA ASN A 85 21.43 -27.26 26.26
C ASN A 85 20.25 -27.34 25.29
N TYR A 86 19.07 -26.87 25.69
CA TYR A 86 17.90 -26.83 24.83
C TYR A 86 18.09 -25.91 23.61
N MET A 87 18.63 -24.71 23.81
CA MET A 87 18.94 -23.77 22.72
C MET A 87 20.04 -24.31 21.79
N ARG A 88 21.04 -25.00 22.34
CA ARG A 88 22.13 -25.64 21.60
C ARG A 88 21.59 -26.73 20.68
N GLU A 89 20.72 -27.61 21.18
CA GLU A 89 20.08 -28.66 20.36
C GLU A 89 19.29 -28.08 19.18
N ILE A 90 18.63 -26.94 19.39
CA ILE A 90 17.92 -26.22 18.33
C ILE A 90 18.93 -25.68 17.32
N LEU A 91 19.93 -24.92 17.75
CA LEU A 91 20.95 -24.33 16.88
C LEU A 91 21.66 -25.41 16.03
N VAL A 92 22.07 -26.52 16.63
CA VAL A 92 22.75 -27.62 15.93
C VAL A 92 21.87 -28.24 14.84
N ARG A 93 20.54 -28.31 15.03
CA ARG A 93 19.61 -28.86 14.04
C ARG A 93 19.46 -28.00 12.78
N TYR A 94 19.66 -26.68 12.91
CA TYR A 94 19.53 -25.73 11.81
C TYR A 94 20.86 -25.40 11.11
N TYR A 95 21.99 -25.88 11.63
CA TYR A 95 23.31 -25.71 10.99
C TYR A 95 23.74 -26.97 10.23
N PRO A 96 24.02 -26.88 8.91
CA PRO A 96 24.58 -27.98 8.13
C PRO A 96 25.88 -28.51 8.74
N GLU A 97 26.12 -29.82 8.64
CA GLU A 97 27.34 -30.45 9.17
C GLU A 97 28.62 -29.79 8.64
N SER A 98 28.62 -29.38 7.36
CA SER A 98 29.72 -28.66 6.71
C SER A 98 30.05 -27.31 7.37
N GLU A 99 29.03 -26.57 7.83
CA GLU A 99 29.22 -25.29 8.52
C GLU A 99 29.74 -25.51 9.94
N ARG A 100 29.26 -26.54 10.64
CA ARG A 100 29.75 -26.92 11.97
C ARG A 100 31.24 -27.29 11.96
N VAL A 101 31.66 -28.11 10.98
CA VAL A 101 33.08 -28.45 10.78
C VAL A 101 33.93 -27.22 10.46
N ARG A 102 33.39 -26.26 9.70
CA ARG A 102 34.08 -25.01 9.36
C ARG A 102 34.31 -24.12 10.59
N ILE A 103 33.27 -23.92 11.41
CA ILE A 103 33.35 -23.14 12.66
C ILE A 103 34.36 -23.76 13.62
N GLN A 104 34.31 -25.08 13.80
CA GLN A 104 35.24 -25.79 14.66
C GLN A 104 36.70 -25.64 14.20
N LYS A 105 36.97 -25.84 12.91
CA LYS A 105 38.31 -25.62 12.32
C LYS A 105 38.80 -24.19 12.51
N HIS A 106 37.91 -23.21 12.38
CA HIS A 106 38.24 -21.81 12.59
C HIS A 106 38.60 -21.52 14.05
N ARG A 107 37.86 -22.09 15.01
CA ARG A 107 38.14 -21.99 16.45
C ARG A 107 39.51 -22.60 16.80
N GLU A 108 39.80 -23.80 16.29
CA GLU A 108 41.10 -24.46 16.48
C GLU A 108 42.26 -23.65 15.88
N TYR A 109 42.03 -23.06 14.70
CA TYR A 109 42.98 -22.16 14.06
C TYR A 109 43.28 -20.93 14.93
N ARG A 110 42.25 -20.24 15.44
CA ARG A 110 42.41 -19.07 16.33
C ARG A 110 43.09 -19.44 17.64
N GLN A 111 42.72 -20.56 18.27
CA GLN A 111 43.36 -21.01 19.50
C GLN A 111 44.86 -21.26 19.31
N LYS A 112 45.27 -21.88 18.20
CA LYS A 112 46.69 -22.09 17.89
C LYS A 112 47.46 -20.78 17.74
N ILE A 113 46.85 -19.74 17.18
CA ILE A 113 47.51 -18.43 17.11
C ILE A 113 47.62 -17.84 18.51
N ILE A 114 46.52 -17.77 19.25
CA ILE A 114 46.46 -17.16 20.58
C ILE A 114 47.44 -17.83 21.56
N SER A 115 47.68 -19.14 21.45
CA SER A 115 48.61 -19.85 22.32
C SER A 115 50.08 -19.65 21.96
N ASN A 116 50.42 -19.26 20.72
CA ASN A 116 51.79 -19.21 20.22
C ASN A 116 52.29 -17.79 19.86
N TYR A 117 51.39 -16.84 19.65
CA TYR A 117 51.73 -15.47 19.31
C TYR A 117 51.90 -14.59 20.57
N GLN A 118 53.01 -13.85 20.63
CA GLN A 118 53.29 -12.92 21.72
C GLN A 118 52.87 -11.50 21.34
N ARG A 119 51.85 -11.01 22.04
CA ARG A 119 51.26 -9.67 21.87
C ARG A 119 52.27 -8.57 22.24
N LEU A 120 52.39 -7.54 21.40
CA LEU A 120 53.28 -6.40 21.64
C LEU A 120 52.63 -5.35 22.54
N HIS A 121 51.39 -4.97 22.24
CA HIS A 121 50.58 -3.96 22.93
C HIS A 121 49.33 -4.61 23.55
N ARG A 122 49.47 -5.12 24.77
CA ARG A 122 48.36 -5.79 25.50
C ARG A 122 47.11 -4.92 25.65
N GLU A 123 47.29 -3.61 25.70
CA GLU A 123 46.20 -2.63 25.78
C GLU A 123 45.29 -2.60 24.54
N LEU A 124 45.72 -3.06 23.36
CA LEU A 124 44.84 -3.13 22.18
C LEU A 124 43.76 -4.23 22.28
N TYR A 125 43.96 -5.19 23.18
CA TYR A 125 43.09 -6.37 23.32
C TYR A 125 41.88 -6.11 24.24
N THR A 126 41.83 -4.94 24.86
CA THR A 126 40.75 -4.48 25.73
C THR A 126 40.33 -3.07 25.32
N MET A 127 39.04 -2.77 25.35
CA MET A 127 38.55 -1.45 24.94
C MET A 127 38.95 -0.36 25.96
N HIS A 128 39.92 0.49 25.58
CA HIS A 128 40.31 1.69 26.32
C HIS A 128 39.92 2.96 25.57
N ALA A 129 38.62 3.28 25.59
CA ALA A 129 38.01 4.32 24.76
C ALA A 129 38.76 5.68 24.77
N ALA A 130 39.21 6.13 25.95
CA ALA A 130 39.94 7.40 26.11
C ALA A 130 41.32 7.43 25.41
N ASN A 131 41.96 6.27 25.22
CA ASN A 131 43.24 6.15 24.54
C ASN A 131 43.06 5.90 23.04
N PHE A 132 41.89 5.41 22.62
CA PHE A 132 41.64 4.99 21.24
C PHE A 132 41.05 6.14 20.43
N PHE A 133 40.13 6.89 21.03
CA PHE A 133 39.32 7.86 20.31
C PHE A 133 39.67 9.31 20.62
N VAL A 134 39.48 10.18 19.64
CA VAL A 134 39.61 11.63 19.86
C VAL A 134 38.51 12.13 20.83
N PRO A 135 38.79 13.14 21.69
CA PRO A 135 37.83 13.59 22.70
C PRO A 135 36.49 14.07 22.13
N SER A 136 36.51 14.70 20.95
CA SER A 136 35.30 15.17 20.24
C SER A 136 34.37 14.01 19.87
N PHE A 137 34.92 12.88 19.42
CA PHE A 137 34.17 11.68 19.10
C PHE A 137 33.52 11.06 20.34
N LEU A 138 34.29 10.91 21.42
CA LEU A 138 33.78 10.39 22.69
C LEU A 138 32.65 11.24 23.27
N LYS A 139 32.78 12.57 23.18
CA LYS A 139 31.73 13.49 23.62
C LYS A 139 30.43 13.24 22.85
N ALA A 140 30.48 13.12 21.53
CA ALA A 140 29.29 12.86 20.72
C ALA A 140 28.64 11.50 21.05
N ILE A 141 29.47 10.45 21.28
CA ILE A 141 28.99 9.12 21.70
C ILE A 141 28.30 9.18 23.07
N ASN A 142 28.87 9.91 24.03
CA ASN A 142 28.28 10.08 25.36
C ASN A 142 26.98 10.89 25.33
N GLU A 143 26.88 11.91 24.47
CA GLU A 143 25.64 12.65 24.25
C GLU A 143 24.56 11.77 23.59
N ASN A 144 24.96 10.88 22.68
CA ASN A 144 24.11 9.92 21.98
C ASN A 144 22.86 10.56 21.35
N THR A 145 23.04 11.73 20.73
CA THR A 145 21.99 12.45 20.01
C THR A 145 22.36 12.62 18.55
N GLU A 146 21.34 12.71 17.67
CA GLU A 146 21.56 12.97 16.25
C GLU A 146 22.32 14.28 16.02
N GLN A 147 22.01 15.34 16.76
CA GLN A 147 22.73 16.61 16.65
C GLN A 147 24.20 16.49 17.08
N GLY A 148 24.48 15.76 18.16
CA GLY A 148 25.84 15.51 18.63
C GLY A 148 26.69 14.81 17.56
N PHE A 149 26.15 13.81 16.89
CA PHE A 149 26.83 13.13 15.78
C PHE A 149 27.00 14.02 14.55
N ARG A 150 25.95 14.76 14.15
CA ARG A 150 26.02 15.70 13.01
C ARG A 150 27.05 16.81 13.20
N ASN A 151 27.36 17.20 14.44
CA ASN A 151 28.37 18.21 14.73
C ASN A 151 29.80 17.76 14.45
N ILE A 152 30.08 16.44 14.48
CA ILE A 152 31.42 15.88 14.28
C ILE A 152 31.59 15.16 12.92
N MET A 153 30.50 14.96 12.19
CA MET A 153 30.45 14.21 10.92
C MET A 153 30.13 15.13 9.75
N SER A 154 30.76 14.88 8.61
CA SER A 154 30.34 15.43 7.32
C SER A 154 29.80 14.32 6.42
N GLU A 155 28.76 14.62 5.64
CA GLU A 155 28.19 13.71 4.64
C GLU A 155 28.51 14.25 3.23
N PRO A 156 29.72 13.97 2.69
CA PRO A 156 30.11 14.49 1.38
C PRO A 156 29.36 13.85 0.20
N SER A 157 28.77 12.67 0.41
CA SER A 157 27.92 11.97 -0.55
C SER A 157 26.80 11.24 0.19
N PRO A 158 25.58 11.13 -0.37
CA PRO A 158 24.45 10.51 0.32
C PRO A 158 24.79 9.11 0.90
N GLY A 159 24.68 8.99 2.22
CA GLY A 159 24.96 7.75 2.95
C GLY A 159 26.45 7.40 3.09
N VAL A 160 27.36 8.36 2.86
CA VAL A 160 28.80 8.28 3.16
C VAL A 160 29.12 9.36 4.18
N PHE A 161 29.53 8.95 5.38
CA PHE A 161 29.88 9.86 6.46
C PHE A 161 31.37 9.81 6.76
N THR A 162 31.98 10.96 6.99
CA THR A 162 33.40 11.07 7.32
C THR A 162 33.61 11.88 8.59
N PHE A 163 34.47 11.40 9.50
CA PHE A 163 34.71 12.03 10.80
C PHE A 163 36.04 11.61 11.40
N GLU A 164 36.62 12.47 12.25
CA GLU A 164 37.82 12.14 13.02
C GLU A 164 37.45 11.20 14.16
N MET A 165 38.15 10.06 14.23
CA MET A 165 37.78 8.98 15.13
C MET A 165 38.94 8.55 16.01
N LEU A 166 40.07 8.18 15.43
CA LEU A 166 41.17 7.55 16.16
C LEU A 166 42.28 8.54 16.53
N GLN A 167 42.86 8.36 17.71
CA GLN A 167 44.06 9.08 18.10
C GLN A 167 45.29 8.58 17.30
N PRO A 168 46.23 9.47 16.92
CA PRO A 168 47.44 9.07 16.21
C PRO A 168 48.25 7.98 16.93
N ARG A 169 48.32 8.04 18.27
CA ARG A 169 49.00 7.04 19.09
C ARG A 169 48.38 5.65 18.95
N PHE A 170 47.04 5.57 18.92
CA PHE A 170 46.35 4.30 18.70
C PHE A 170 46.66 3.73 17.30
N CYS A 171 46.66 4.58 16.27
CA CYS A 171 47.01 4.15 14.91
C CYS A 171 48.43 3.57 14.86
N GLU A 172 49.41 4.22 15.50
CA GLU A 172 50.79 3.72 15.58
C GLU A 172 50.89 2.37 16.30
N MET A 173 50.21 2.23 17.45
CA MET A 173 50.22 0.98 18.22
C MET A 173 49.58 -0.17 17.44
N LEU A 174 48.44 0.07 16.79
CA LEU A 174 47.76 -0.96 16.01
C LEU A 174 48.60 -1.39 14.81
N LEU A 175 49.25 -0.45 14.12
CA LEU A 175 50.19 -0.77 13.04
C LEU A 175 51.36 -1.62 13.55
N ALA A 176 52.00 -1.23 14.64
CA ALA A 176 53.11 -1.97 15.21
C ALA A 176 52.72 -3.40 15.65
N GLU A 177 51.50 -3.58 16.18
CA GLU A 177 50.98 -4.91 16.54
C GLU A 177 50.75 -5.78 15.30
N VAL A 178 50.17 -5.23 14.24
CA VAL A 178 49.95 -5.96 12.97
C VAL A 178 51.28 -6.35 12.34
N GLU A 179 52.26 -5.43 12.29
CA GLU A 179 53.60 -5.71 11.79
C GLU A 179 54.30 -6.80 12.62
N ASN A 180 54.15 -6.78 13.95
CA ASN A 180 54.68 -7.81 14.84
C ASN A 180 54.02 -9.18 14.59
N PHE A 181 52.70 -9.19 14.34
CA PHE A 181 51.98 -10.39 13.97
C PHE A 181 52.45 -10.96 12.63
N GLU A 182 52.56 -10.13 11.59
CA GLU A 182 53.05 -10.57 10.28
C GLU A 182 54.49 -11.10 10.34
N LYS A 183 55.35 -10.45 11.15
CA LYS A 183 56.71 -10.93 11.40
C LYS A 183 56.71 -12.31 12.03
N TRP A 184 55.91 -12.54 13.07
CA TRP A 184 55.76 -13.85 13.69
C TRP A 184 55.26 -14.91 12.71
N VAL A 185 54.26 -14.56 11.87
CA VAL A 185 53.75 -15.45 10.81
C VAL A 185 54.85 -15.86 9.84
N HIS A 186 55.70 -14.91 9.44
CA HIS A 186 56.82 -15.18 8.52
C HIS A 186 57.89 -16.07 9.16
N GLU A 187 58.30 -15.76 10.39
CA GLU A 187 59.34 -16.50 11.12
C GLU A 187 58.90 -17.93 11.45
N THR A 188 57.65 -18.12 11.84
CA THR A 188 57.09 -19.45 12.16
C THR A 188 56.59 -20.22 10.94
N LYS A 189 56.55 -19.57 9.77
CA LYS A 189 55.91 -20.08 8.54
C LYS A 189 54.46 -20.53 8.76
N PHE A 190 53.77 -19.90 9.72
CA PHE A 190 52.39 -20.22 10.03
C PHE A 190 51.49 -19.76 8.87
N ARG A 191 50.49 -20.57 8.49
CA ARG A 191 49.58 -20.17 7.42
C ARG A 191 48.40 -19.42 8.01
N ILE A 192 48.26 -18.13 7.68
CA ILE A 192 47.12 -17.32 8.09
C ILE A 192 46.02 -17.28 7.02
N MET A 193 44.79 -17.02 7.46
CA MET A 193 43.70 -16.66 6.56
C MET A 193 43.88 -15.23 6.04
N ARG A 194 43.47 -14.99 4.80
CA ARG A 194 43.47 -13.64 4.23
C ARG A 194 42.23 -12.86 4.66
N PRO A 195 42.31 -11.52 4.76
CA PRO A 195 41.22 -10.68 5.25
C PRO A 195 39.89 -10.90 4.55
N ASN A 196 39.92 -11.08 3.23
CA ASN A 196 38.77 -11.38 2.39
C ASN A 196 39.22 -12.06 1.09
N THR A 197 38.28 -12.34 0.18
CA THR A 197 38.57 -12.99 -1.11
C THR A 197 39.18 -12.08 -2.17
N MET A 198 39.20 -10.76 -1.93
CA MET A 198 39.64 -9.73 -2.88
C MET A 198 41.05 -9.21 -2.58
N ASN A 199 41.52 -9.34 -1.34
CA ASN A 199 42.80 -8.82 -0.88
C ASN A 199 43.80 -9.93 -0.55
N LYS A 200 45.06 -9.71 -0.93
CA LYS A 200 46.16 -10.65 -0.70
C LYS A 200 46.96 -10.31 0.55
N TYR A 201 46.93 -9.05 1.00
CA TYR A 201 47.76 -8.55 2.10
C TYR A 201 46.93 -7.95 3.23
N GLY A 202 47.47 -8.04 4.45
CA GLY A 202 46.81 -7.67 5.69
C GLY A 202 46.39 -8.86 6.56
N ALA A 203 45.76 -8.55 7.70
CA ALA A 203 45.46 -9.50 8.77
C ALA A 203 44.04 -9.33 9.33
N VAL A 204 43.41 -10.43 9.72
CA VAL A 204 42.13 -10.44 10.46
C VAL A 204 42.44 -10.29 11.95
N LEU A 205 41.90 -9.25 12.59
CA LEU A 205 42.26 -8.89 13.96
C LEU A 205 41.72 -9.89 15.01
N ASP A 206 40.57 -10.50 14.71
CA ASP A 206 39.97 -11.54 15.55
C ASP A 206 40.88 -12.77 15.67
N ASP A 207 41.65 -13.08 14.62
CA ASP A 207 42.44 -14.32 14.55
C ASP A 207 43.54 -14.38 15.60
N PHE A 208 44.08 -13.22 16.00
CA PHE A 208 45.13 -13.11 17.00
C PHE A 208 44.68 -12.44 18.30
N GLY A 209 43.37 -12.31 18.51
CA GLY A 209 42.75 -12.14 19.84
C GLY A 209 42.04 -10.82 20.11
N MET A 210 41.81 -9.95 19.12
CA MET A 210 41.19 -8.62 19.34
C MET A 210 39.65 -8.61 19.36
N GLU A 211 39.01 -9.78 19.34
CA GLU A 211 37.54 -9.94 19.29
C GLU A 211 36.82 -9.12 20.36
N THR A 212 37.21 -9.20 21.63
CA THR A 212 36.57 -8.43 22.71
C THR A 212 36.65 -6.91 22.52
N MET A 213 37.71 -6.41 21.90
CA MET A 213 37.85 -4.99 21.58
C MET A 213 36.91 -4.62 20.43
N LEU A 214 36.84 -5.45 19.40
CA LEU A 214 36.00 -5.22 18.22
C LEU A 214 34.50 -5.37 18.51
N ASP A 215 34.11 -6.28 19.40
CA ASP A 215 32.74 -6.43 19.89
C ASP A 215 32.27 -5.13 20.54
N LYS A 216 33.07 -4.59 21.47
CA LYS A 216 32.79 -3.30 22.12
C LYS A 216 32.84 -2.14 21.15
N LEU A 217 33.75 -2.15 20.19
CA LEU A 217 33.82 -1.12 19.13
C LEU A 217 32.49 -1.07 18.35
N MET A 218 31.99 -2.23 17.94
CA MET A 218 30.72 -2.34 17.23
C MET A 218 29.55 -1.94 18.12
N GLU A 219 29.43 -2.51 19.31
CA GLU A 219 28.26 -2.36 20.19
C GLU A 219 28.14 -0.96 20.80
N ASP A 220 29.23 -0.44 21.36
CA ASP A 220 29.21 0.80 22.14
C ASP A 220 29.42 2.05 21.27
N PHE A 221 30.02 1.91 20.07
CA PHE A 221 30.41 3.07 19.25
C PHE A 221 29.76 3.09 17.86
N ILE A 222 29.77 1.97 17.13
CA ILE A 222 29.23 1.94 15.75
C ILE A 222 27.71 1.77 15.73
N ARG A 223 27.14 0.93 16.60
CA ARG A 223 25.69 0.69 16.68
C ARG A 223 24.89 1.96 17.02
N PRO A 224 25.30 2.84 17.96
CA PRO A 224 24.60 4.10 18.23
C PRO A 224 24.50 5.03 17.02
N ILE A 225 25.60 5.21 16.28
CA ILE A 225 25.63 6.01 15.04
C ILE A 225 24.75 5.33 13.98
N SER A 226 24.88 4.01 13.84
CA SER A 226 24.16 3.23 12.83
C SER A 226 22.65 3.20 13.04
N LYS A 227 22.20 3.24 14.29
CA LYS A 227 20.78 3.34 14.63
C LYS A 227 20.12 4.60 14.06
N ILE A 228 20.87 5.69 13.90
CA ILE A 228 20.35 6.98 13.42
C ILE A 228 20.47 7.08 11.91
N PHE A 229 21.67 6.85 11.37
CA PHE A 229 21.95 7.14 9.94
C PHE A 229 21.74 5.95 9.01
N PHE A 230 21.59 4.73 9.56
CA PHE A 230 21.49 3.48 8.79
C PHE A 230 20.31 2.62 9.29
N ALA A 231 19.24 3.26 9.79
CA ALA A 231 18.06 2.59 10.33
C ALA A 231 17.39 1.69 9.28
N GLU A 232 17.41 2.10 8.01
CA GLU A 232 16.81 1.38 6.88
C GLU A 232 17.56 0.10 6.48
N VAL A 233 18.74 -0.15 7.06
CA VAL A 233 19.54 -1.38 6.87
C VAL A 233 19.77 -2.19 8.13
N GLY A 234 18.97 -1.97 9.18
CA GLY A 234 19.16 -2.68 10.44
C GLY A 234 20.39 -2.19 11.21
N GLY A 235 20.77 -0.92 11.06
CA GLY A 235 21.83 -0.30 11.86
C GLY A 235 21.57 -0.33 13.37
N SER A 236 20.30 -0.48 13.79
CA SER A 236 19.93 -0.66 15.20
C SER A 236 20.12 -2.08 15.73
N THR A 237 20.33 -3.07 14.85
CA THR A 237 20.34 -4.51 15.16
C THR A 237 21.64 -5.19 14.72
N LEU A 238 22.74 -4.43 14.61
CA LEU A 238 24.06 -4.96 14.29
C LEU A 238 24.53 -5.92 15.40
N ASP A 239 24.83 -7.17 15.09
CA ASP A 239 25.08 -8.24 16.07
C ASP A 239 26.32 -9.10 15.76
N ALA A 240 27.00 -8.85 14.65
CA ALA A 240 28.25 -9.54 14.30
C ALA A 240 29.19 -8.59 13.55
N HIS A 241 30.51 -8.80 13.70
CA HIS A 241 31.52 -8.04 12.98
C HIS A 241 32.51 -8.92 12.22
N HIS A 242 33.28 -8.32 11.32
CA HIS A 242 34.52 -8.88 10.77
C HIS A 242 35.53 -7.74 10.65
N GLY A 243 36.50 -7.72 11.56
CA GLY A 243 37.49 -6.65 11.69
C GLY A 243 38.85 -7.08 11.14
N PHE A 244 39.39 -6.30 10.21
CA PHE A 244 40.64 -6.63 9.54
C PHE A 244 41.39 -5.38 9.08
N VAL A 245 42.69 -5.54 8.87
CA VAL A 245 43.55 -4.52 8.29
C VAL A 245 43.89 -4.90 6.86
N LEU A 246 43.89 -3.92 5.95
CA LEU A 246 44.32 -4.07 4.57
C LEU A 246 45.54 -3.22 4.27
N GLU A 247 46.44 -3.75 3.44
CA GLU A 247 47.66 -3.08 3.01
C GLU A 247 47.67 -2.90 1.49
N TYR A 248 47.80 -1.66 1.05
CA TYR A 248 47.96 -1.29 -0.35
C TYR A 248 49.32 -0.63 -0.58
N GLY A 249 49.93 -0.88 -1.74
CA GLY A 249 51.28 -0.40 -2.07
C GLY A 249 51.83 -1.10 -3.31
N MET A 250 52.98 -0.65 -3.81
CA MET A 250 53.57 -1.18 -5.06
C MET A 250 53.94 -2.67 -4.99
N ASP A 251 54.39 -3.14 -3.81
CA ASP A 251 54.72 -4.55 -3.55
C ASP A 251 53.61 -5.28 -2.76
N ARG A 252 52.39 -4.73 -2.83
CA ARG A 252 51.19 -5.17 -2.10
C ARG A 252 49.99 -5.18 -3.07
N ASP A 253 48.76 -5.05 -2.56
CA ASP A 253 47.61 -4.80 -3.42
C ASP A 253 47.71 -3.35 -3.97
N VAL A 254 47.68 -3.17 -5.29
CA VAL A 254 47.89 -1.84 -5.91
C VAL A 254 46.59 -1.04 -5.91
N ASP A 255 45.50 -1.67 -6.31
CA ASP A 255 44.16 -1.11 -6.42
C ASP A 255 43.12 -2.14 -5.97
N LEU A 256 41.85 -1.74 -5.93
CA LEU A 256 40.75 -2.67 -5.76
C LEU A 256 39.61 -2.27 -6.67
N GLY A 257 39.23 -3.22 -7.53
CA GLY A 257 38.12 -3.07 -8.46
C GLY A 257 36.78 -2.80 -7.78
N PHE A 258 35.80 -2.49 -8.61
CA PHE A 258 34.46 -2.14 -8.17
C PHE A 258 33.75 -3.29 -7.44
N HIS A 259 33.28 -3.05 -6.22
CA HIS A 259 32.63 -4.06 -5.37
C HIS A 259 31.62 -3.45 -4.38
N VAL A 260 31.01 -4.31 -3.59
CA VAL A 260 30.19 -3.98 -2.41
C VAL A 260 30.67 -4.85 -1.25
N ASP A 261 30.49 -4.37 -0.02
CA ASP A 261 30.87 -5.12 1.16
C ASP A 261 29.80 -6.13 1.56
N ASP A 262 30.23 -7.22 2.18
CA ASP A 262 29.37 -8.14 2.91
C ASP A 262 29.04 -7.60 4.31
N SER A 263 28.41 -6.42 4.36
CA SER A 263 28.01 -5.75 5.58
C SER A 263 26.70 -4.99 5.38
N GLU A 264 26.05 -4.67 6.50
CA GLU A 264 24.97 -3.67 6.53
C GLU A 264 25.60 -2.27 6.60
N VAL A 265 26.60 -2.12 7.48
CA VAL A 265 27.40 -0.91 7.68
C VAL A 265 28.88 -1.27 7.67
N THR A 266 29.69 -0.50 6.95
CA THR A 266 31.15 -0.62 6.89
C THR A 266 31.80 0.63 7.47
N LEU A 267 32.73 0.41 8.38
CA LEU A 267 33.69 1.40 8.84
C LEU A 267 35.03 1.17 8.16
N ASN A 268 35.64 2.22 7.63
CA ASN A 268 36.98 2.21 7.04
C ASN A 268 37.80 3.38 7.63
N VAL A 269 38.89 3.10 8.31
CA VAL A 269 39.73 4.10 8.98
C VAL A 269 41.16 4.00 8.47
N CYS A 270 41.74 5.11 8.04
CA CYS A 270 43.14 5.13 7.61
C CYS A 270 44.08 5.12 8.83
N LEU A 271 45.05 4.20 8.85
CA LEU A 271 46.04 4.06 9.92
C LEU A 271 47.41 4.64 9.51
N GLY A 272 47.81 4.44 8.24
CA GLY A 272 49.16 4.75 7.73
C GLY A 272 49.39 6.24 7.42
N LYS A 273 50.66 6.68 7.46
CA LYS A 273 51.03 8.12 7.43
C LYS A 273 51.63 8.65 6.13
N GLN A 274 52.12 7.79 5.23
CA GLN A 274 52.85 8.22 4.03
C GLN A 274 52.51 7.36 2.81
N PHE A 275 51.57 7.85 2.00
CA PHE A 275 51.25 7.30 0.68
C PHE A 275 50.65 8.39 -0.22
N SER A 276 50.65 8.14 -1.53
CA SER A 276 49.97 8.98 -2.53
C SER A 276 49.08 8.12 -3.40
N GLY A 277 47.94 8.65 -3.86
CA GLY A 277 46.89 7.88 -4.52
C GLY A 277 46.11 7.00 -3.54
N GLY A 278 45.49 5.94 -4.04
CA GLY A 278 44.70 5.04 -3.19
C GLY A 278 43.39 5.65 -2.71
N GLU A 279 42.79 6.60 -3.44
CA GLU A 279 41.50 7.19 -3.10
C GLU A 279 40.39 6.12 -3.13
N LEU A 280 39.45 6.23 -2.19
CA LEU A 280 38.25 5.41 -2.15
C LEU A 280 37.20 6.04 -3.05
N PHE A 281 36.76 5.36 -4.10
CA PHE A 281 35.78 5.88 -5.04
C PHE A 281 34.41 5.22 -4.84
N PHE A 282 33.35 6.02 -4.71
CA PHE A 282 31.97 5.62 -4.52
C PHE A 282 31.13 5.92 -5.76
N ARG A 283 30.17 5.03 -6.07
CA ARG A 283 29.33 5.09 -7.27
C ARG A 283 27.86 4.80 -6.97
N GLY A 284 27.39 5.29 -5.83
CA GLY A 284 26.00 5.17 -5.40
C GLY A 284 25.62 3.79 -4.87
N VAL A 285 24.42 3.74 -4.29
CA VAL A 285 23.87 2.56 -3.60
C VAL A 285 22.94 1.79 -4.54
N ARG A 286 23.05 0.46 -4.55
CA ARG A 286 22.19 -0.41 -5.38
C ARG A 286 21.72 -1.67 -4.64
N CYS A 287 20.52 -2.13 -4.97
CA CYS A 287 20.06 -3.46 -4.57
C CYS A 287 20.70 -4.55 -5.45
N GLU A 288 20.52 -5.82 -5.08
CA GLU A 288 21.09 -6.95 -5.83
C GLU A 288 20.67 -6.99 -7.29
N LYS A 289 19.42 -6.60 -7.59
CA LYS A 289 18.91 -6.56 -8.96
C LYS A 289 19.59 -5.48 -9.81
N HIS A 290 20.05 -4.40 -9.18
CA HIS A 290 20.55 -3.21 -9.86
C HIS A 290 22.04 -2.96 -9.63
N VAL A 291 22.78 -3.90 -9.02
CA VAL A 291 24.19 -3.70 -8.65
C VAL A 291 25.09 -3.35 -9.85
N ASN A 292 24.75 -3.87 -11.03
CA ASN A 292 25.48 -3.67 -12.29
C ASN A 292 24.93 -2.53 -13.17
N THR A 293 23.99 -1.74 -12.67
CA THR A 293 23.43 -0.61 -13.44
C THR A 293 24.45 0.54 -13.56
N GLU A 294 24.29 1.38 -14.57
CA GLU A 294 25.19 2.52 -14.77
C GLU A 294 25.20 3.48 -13.56
N THR A 295 26.31 4.21 -13.44
CA THR A 295 26.50 5.23 -12.41
C THR A 295 26.21 6.60 -13.01
N GLN A 296 25.41 7.40 -12.33
CA GLN A 296 25.13 8.78 -12.74
C GLN A 296 26.21 9.73 -12.20
N SER A 297 26.37 10.89 -12.85
CA SER A 297 27.38 11.89 -12.45
C SER A 297 27.23 12.38 -11.01
N GLU A 298 25.99 12.45 -10.52
CA GLU A 298 25.63 12.85 -9.15
C GLU A 298 25.97 11.80 -8.08
N GLU A 299 26.29 10.57 -8.47
CA GLU A 299 26.62 9.46 -7.57
C GLU A 299 28.14 9.24 -7.44
N ILE A 300 28.94 10.00 -8.20
CA ILE A 300 30.39 9.88 -8.25
C ILE A 300 30.99 10.70 -7.12
N PHE A 301 31.63 10.01 -6.16
CA PHE A 301 32.37 10.65 -5.08
C PHE A 301 33.70 9.94 -4.86
N ASP A 302 34.80 10.68 -4.78
CA ASP A 302 36.13 10.13 -4.52
C ASP A 302 36.66 10.73 -3.20
N TYR A 303 37.09 9.87 -2.29
CA TYR A 303 37.55 10.21 -0.95
C TYR A 303 39.06 9.98 -0.80
N SER A 304 39.77 11.02 -0.41
CA SER A 304 41.19 10.96 -0.06
C SER A 304 41.35 10.63 1.42
N HIS A 305 42.10 9.58 1.72
CA HIS A 305 42.31 9.12 3.08
C HIS A 305 43.15 10.10 3.91
N VAL A 306 42.77 10.24 5.18
CA VAL A 306 43.49 11.01 6.20
C VAL A 306 43.71 10.11 7.41
N PRO A 307 44.93 10.01 7.97
CA PRO A 307 45.21 9.16 9.12
C PRO A 307 44.29 9.50 10.31
N GLY A 308 43.73 8.48 10.95
CA GLY A 308 42.80 8.61 12.08
C GLY A 308 41.37 9.04 11.72
N ARG A 309 41.11 9.39 10.45
CA ARG A 309 39.78 9.74 9.96
C ARG A 309 39.04 8.50 9.43
N ALA A 310 37.81 8.35 9.88
CA ALA A 310 36.91 7.27 9.50
C ALA A 310 36.01 7.67 8.34
N VAL A 311 35.67 6.67 7.52
CA VAL A 311 34.59 6.68 6.54
C VAL A 311 33.60 5.60 6.96
N LEU A 312 32.36 5.99 7.22
CA LEU A 312 31.26 5.10 7.57
C LEU A 312 30.25 5.13 6.42
N HIS A 313 29.99 3.99 5.81
CA HIS A 313 29.05 3.89 4.72
C HIS A 313 28.28 2.58 4.77
N ARG A 314 27.20 2.52 4.00
CA ARG A 314 26.44 1.29 3.83
C ARG A 314 27.26 0.24 3.09
N GLY A 315 27.16 -1.04 3.49
CA GLY A 315 27.90 -2.10 2.81
C GLY A 315 27.54 -2.28 1.34
N ARG A 316 26.27 -2.00 0.98
CA ARG A 316 25.77 -2.00 -0.41
C ARG A 316 26.08 -0.73 -1.21
N HIS A 317 26.86 0.19 -0.64
CA HIS A 317 27.39 1.32 -1.41
C HIS A 317 28.49 0.79 -2.32
N ARG A 318 28.30 0.92 -3.63
CA ARG A 318 29.28 0.40 -4.59
C ARG A 318 30.51 1.29 -4.58
N HIS A 319 31.67 0.68 -4.40
CA HIS A 319 32.92 1.42 -4.27
C HIS A 319 34.15 0.59 -4.68
N GLY A 320 35.32 1.21 -4.65
CA GLY A 320 36.61 0.56 -4.88
C GLY A 320 37.76 1.47 -4.47
N ALA A 321 39.00 1.00 -4.63
CA ALA A 321 40.20 1.78 -4.32
C ALA A 321 40.98 2.05 -5.60
N ARG A 322 41.36 3.32 -5.83
CA ARG A 322 42.28 3.69 -6.92
C ARG A 322 43.68 3.14 -6.65
N ALA A 323 44.52 3.13 -7.68
CA ALA A 323 45.90 2.69 -7.55
C ALA A 323 46.69 3.56 -6.56
N THR A 324 47.43 2.90 -5.67
CA THR A 324 48.42 3.55 -4.82
C THR A 324 49.66 3.83 -5.66
N THR A 325 50.11 5.08 -5.71
CA THR A 325 51.20 5.53 -6.60
C THR A 325 52.55 5.67 -5.88
N SER A 326 52.54 5.78 -4.55
CA SER A 326 53.75 5.77 -3.71
C SER A 326 53.41 5.41 -2.28
N GLY A 327 54.33 4.77 -1.55
CA GLY A 327 54.15 4.43 -0.14
C GLY A 327 53.15 3.30 0.09
N ASN A 328 52.82 3.05 1.37
CA ASN A 328 51.91 2.00 1.78
C ASN A 328 50.69 2.59 2.50
N ARG A 329 49.50 2.36 1.95
CA ARG A 329 48.23 2.74 2.55
C ARG A 329 47.70 1.57 3.37
N ILE A 330 47.55 1.79 4.67
CA ILE A 330 47.06 0.78 5.61
C ILE A 330 45.78 1.27 6.24
N ASN A 331 44.71 0.48 6.14
CA ASN A 331 43.40 0.83 6.65
C ASN A 331 42.84 -0.26 7.55
N LEU A 332 42.18 0.15 8.64
CA LEU A 332 41.32 -0.69 9.46
C LEU A 332 39.93 -0.71 8.84
N LEU A 333 39.39 -1.91 8.61
CA LEU A 333 38.01 -2.11 8.19
C LEU A 333 37.24 -2.89 9.26
N LEU A 334 36.01 -2.47 9.51
CA LEU A 334 35.05 -3.21 10.32
C LEU A 334 33.75 -3.37 9.55
N TRP A 335 33.47 -4.60 9.15
CA TRP A 335 32.19 -4.96 8.54
C TRP A 335 31.21 -5.35 9.62
N CYS A 336 30.20 -4.51 9.85
CA CYS A 336 29.14 -4.77 10.82
C CYS A 336 27.93 -5.39 10.13
N ARG A 337 27.44 -6.49 10.69
CA ARG A 337 26.33 -7.27 10.16
C ARG A 337 25.14 -7.29 11.10
N SER A 338 23.95 -7.42 10.53
CA SER A 338 22.72 -7.65 11.29
C SER A 338 22.03 -8.94 10.83
N SER A 339 22.05 -9.97 11.67
CA SER A 339 21.39 -11.25 11.37
C SER A 339 19.88 -11.06 11.22
N VAL A 340 19.27 -10.25 12.09
CA VAL A 340 17.82 -9.92 12.04
C VAL A 340 17.44 -9.28 10.71
N PHE A 341 18.18 -8.26 10.27
CA PHE A 341 17.89 -7.59 9.01
C PHE A 341 18.07 -8.51 7.80
N ARG A 342 19.13 -9.33 7.79
CA ARG A 342 19.39 -10.31 6.73
C ARG A 342 18.28 -11.33 6.60
N GLU A 343 17.73 -11.82 7.72
CA GLU A 343 16.57 -12.73 7.69
C GLU A 343 15.29 -12.02 7.21
N LEU A 344 14.99 -10.82 7.72
CA LEU A 344 13.81 -10.06 7.27
C LEU A 344 13.84 -9.74 5.78
N ARG A 345 15.03 -9.43 5.23
CA ARG A 345 15.22 -9.10 3.82
C ARG A 345 14.89 -10.25 2.87
N LYS A 346 14.99 -11.51 3.31
CA LYS A 346 14.55 -12.67 2.49
C LYS A 346 13.05 -12.63 2.16
N TYR A 347 12.26 -11.91 2.95
CA TYR A 347 10.80 -11.85 2.81
C TYR A 347 10.30 -10.57 2.13
N GLN A 348 11.10 -9.50 2.03
CA GLN A 348 10.73 -8.26 1.33
C GLN A 348 10.94 -8.38 -0.20
N LYS A 349 9.85 -8.39 -0.98
CA LYS A 349 9.91 -8.48 -2.46
C LYS A 349 9.65 -7.16 -3.20
N ASP A 350 9.34 -6.08 -2.50
CA ASP A 350 9.02 -4.78 -3.10
C ASP A 350 10.26 -3.89 -3.30
N PHE A 351 10.10 -2.87 -4.17
CA PHE A 351 11.14 -1.89 -4.51
C PHE A 351 11.90 -1.43 -3.27
N SER A 352 13.21 -1.66 -3.27
CA SER A 352 14.09 -1.22 -2.21
C SER A 352 14.00 0.30 -2.11
N SER A 353 13.41 0.80 -1.02
CA SER A 353 13.20 2.24 -0.76
C SER A 353 14.51 3.03 -0.77
N TRP A 354 15.64 2.36 -0.69
CA TRP A 354 16.98 2.93 -0.64
C TRP A 354 17.79 2.75 -1.94
N CYS A 355 17.34 1.93 -2.89
CA CYS A 355 18.05 1.76 -4.15
C CYS A 355 17.68 2.91 -5.09
N THR A 356 18.66 3.72 -5.51
CA THR A 356 18.43 4.88 -6.39
C THR A 356 17.69 4.49 -7.67
N GLU A 357 18.07 3.35 -8.27
CA GLU A 357 17.45 2.85 -9.51
C GLU A 357 16.01 2.37 -9.28
N CYS A 358 15.73 1.65 -8.19
CA CYS A 358 14.36 1.27 -7.82
C CYS A 358 13.45 2.50 -7.65
N GLN A 359 13.96 3.55 -7.00
CA GLN A 359 13.19 4.79 -6.83
C GLN A 359 12.95 5.49 -8.16
N ARG A 360 13.92 5.45 -9.08
CA ARG A 360 13.82 6.03 -10.42
C ARG A 360 12.77 5.30 -11.25
N GLU A 361 12.85 3.98 -11.36
CA GLU A 361 11.85 3.15 -12.04
C GLU A 361 10.44 3.42 -11.50
N LYS A 362 10.29 3.58 -10.18
CA LYS A 362 9.02 3.92 -9.54
C LYS A 362 8.53 5.33 -9.93
N LYS A 363 9.40 6.34 -9.87
CA LYS A 363 9.08 7.73 -10.27
C LYS A 363 8.71 7.82 -11.75
N GLU A 364 9.42 7.09 -12.61
CA GLU A 364 9.17 7.08 -14.05
C GLU A 364 7.82 6.42 -14.38
N ARG A 365 7.52 5.26 -13.78
CA ARG A 365 6.19 4.65 -13.87
C ARG A 365 5.08 5.57 -13.38
N GLN A 366 5.30 6.29 -12.28
CA GLN A 366 4.35 7.27 -11.77
C GLN A 366 4.17 8.46 -12.72
N ARG A 367 5.25 9.00 -13.31
CA ARG A 367 5.20 10.10 -14.27
C ARG A 367 4.47 9.69 -15.54
N GLN A 368 4.79 8.52 -16.11
CA GLN A 368 4.12 7.97 -17.28
C GLN A 368 2.64 7.74 -17.00
N SER A 369 2.30 7.21 -15.82
CA SER A 369 0.93 7.02 -15.36
C SER A 369 0.17 8.35 -15.21
N VAL A 370 0.78 9.38 -14.60
CA VAL A 370 0.18 10.72 -14.47
C VAL A 370 0.04 11.42 -15.82
N ALA A 371 1.04 11.33 -16.70
CA ALA A 371 1.01 11.90 -18.04
C ALA A 371 -0.07 11.25 -18.91
N ALA A 372 -0.19 9.91 -18.89
CA ALA A 372 -1.26 9.18 -19.55
C ALA A 372 -2.64 9.55 -18.97
N THR A 373 -2.78 9.67 -17.65
CA THR A 373 -4.02 10.11 -17.00
C THR A 373 -4.42 11.53 -17.42
N LYS A 374 -3.44 12.42 -17.56
CA LYS A 374 -3.64 13.83 -17.90
C LYS A 374 -4.00 14.03 -19.37
N LEU A 375 -3.35 13.30 -20.28
CA LEU A 375 -3.63 13.31 -21.73
C LEU A 375 -5.04 12.78 -22.04
N VAL A 376 -5.51 11.85 -21.21
CA VAL A 376 -6.74 11.11 -21.46
C VAL A 376 -7.95 11.72 -20.73
N LEU A 377 -7.76 12.37 -19.57
CA LEU A 377 -8.78 13.24 -18.96
C LEU A 377 -9.14 14.44 -19.86
N GLN A 378 -8.33 14.76 -20.87
CA GLN A 378 -8.47 15.98 -21.68
C GLN A 378 -9.45 15.89 -22.85
N LEU A 379 -9.94 14.74 -23.32
CA LEU A 379 -10.71 14.72 -24.58
C LEU A 379 -12.11 15.36 -24.45
N VAL A 380 -12.98 14.84 -23.57
CA VAL A 380 -14.31 15.45 -23.32
C VAL A 380 -14.18 16.87 -22.78
N GLN A 381 -13.21 17.08 -21.89
CA GLN A 381 -13.00 18.37 -21.21
C GLN A 381 -12.50 19.44 -22.19
N SER A 382 -11.55 19.12 -23.07
CA SER A 382 -11.04 20.09 -24.06
C SER A 382 -12.08 20.41 -25.11
N GLU A 383 -12.85 19.41 -25.58
CA GLU A 383 -13.91 19.67 -26.56
C GLU A 383 -15.06 20.47 -25.96
N CYS A 384 -15.39 20.24 -24.68
CA CYS A 384 -16.40 21.03 -23.98
C CYS A 384 -15.89 22.37 -23.45
N PHE A 385 -14.57 22.62 -23.43
CA PHE A 385 -13.98 23.78 -22.75
C PHE A 385 -14.53 25.09 -23.27
N SER A 386 -14.56 25.28 -24.60
CA SER A 386 -15.05 26.53 -25.20
C SER A 386 -16.51 26.80 -24.83
N THR A 387 -17.35 25.78 -24.78
CA THR A 387 -18.77 25.95 -24.44
C THR A 387 -19.00 26.05 -22.92
N CYS A 388 -18.28 25.29 -22.10
CA CYS A 388 -18.41 25.34 -20.64
C CYS A 388 -17.83 26.63 -20.04
N PHE A 389 -16.65 27.06 -20.50
CA PHE A 389 -15.90 28.18 -19.92
C PHE A 389 -16.00 29.49 -20.70
N LEU A 390 -16.13 29.48 -22.04
CA LEU A 390 -16.17 30.72 -22.83
C LEU A 390 -17.58 31.18 -23.22
N SER A 391 -18.62 30.39 -22.92
CA SER A 391 -20.01 30.76 -23.19
C SER A 391 -20.91 30.54 -21.97
N ASP A 392 -22.09 31.15 -21.98
CA ASP A 392 -23.13 31.00 -20.95
C ASP A 392 -24.33 30.15 -21.44
N VAL A 393 -24.14 29.37 -22.52
CA VAL A 393 -25.20 28.55 -23.13
C VAL A 393 -25.59 27.39 -22.21
N ASN A 394 -26.89 27.06 -22.20
CA ASN A 394 -27.42 25.86 -21.56
C ASN A 394 -26.96 24.61 -22.29
N MET A 395 -26.42 23.64 -21.55
CA MET A 395 -25.77 22.48 -22.14
C MET A 395 -26.30 21.17 -21.58
N VAL A 396 -26.43 20.18 -22.46
CA VAL A 396 -26.58 18.77 -22.07
C VAL A 396 -25.44 17.95 -22.69
N ILE A 397 -24.74 17.21 -21.83
CA ILE A 397 -23.56 16.45 -22.21
C ILE A 397 -23.80 14.98 -21.89
N SER A 398 -23.87 14.17 -22.94
CA SER A 398 -23.88 12.71 -22.81
C SER A 398 -22.46 12.21 -23.03
N ALA A 399 -21.84 11.65 -22.00
CA ALA A 399 -20.50 11.05 -22.09
C ALA A 399 -20.39 9.81 -21.19
N PRO A 400 -19.59 8.79 -21.53
CA PRO A 400 -19.52 7.53 -20.80
C PRO A 400 -19.19 7.71 -19.31
N THR A 401 -19.62 6.77 -18.46
CA THR A 401 -19.21 6.75 -17.04
C THR A 401 -17.70 6.58 -16.95
N GLY A 402 -17.04 7.41 -16.13
CA GLY A 402 -15.58 7.45 -16.02
C GLY A 402 -14.85 8.44 -16.94
N SER A 403 -15.55 9.15 -17.85
CA SER A 403 -14.98 10.17 -18.74
C SER A 403 -14.64 11.53 -18.09
N GLY A 404 -14.75 11.64 -16.76
CA GLY A 404 -14.41 12.87 -16.05
C GLY A 404 -15.44 14.01 -16.17
N LYS A 405 -16.73 13.69 -16.43
CA LYS A 405 -17.85 14.65 -16.54
C LYS A 405 -17.90 15.69 -15.41
N THR A 406 -17.51 15.32 -14.19
CA THR A 406 -17.48 16.22 -13.03
C THR A 406 -16.61 17.46 -13.23
N VAL A 407 -15.55 17.40 -14.04
CA VAL A 407 -14.68 18.56 -14.30
C VAL A 407 -15.41 19.63 -15.11
N LEU A 408 -16.43 19.26 -15.89
CA LEU A 408 -17.24 20.21 -16.66
C LEU A 408 -18.06 21.13 -15.75
N PHE A 409 -18.48 20.62 -14.58
CA PHE A 409 -19.10 21.43 -13.54
C PHE A 409 -18.14 22.49 -13.01
N GLU A 410 -16.88 22.11 -12.75
CA GLU A 410 -15.85 23.04 -12.28
C GLU A 410 -15.61 24.16 -13.29
N LEU A 411 -15.56 23.84 -14.60
CA LEU A 411 -15.43 24.85 -15.67
C LEU A 411 -16.59 25.85 -15.68
N CYS A 412 -17.83 25.38 -15.50
CA CYS A 412 -19.00 26.27 -15.46
C CYS A 412 -19.02 27.13 -14.19
N VAL A 413 -18.60 26.59 -13.04
CA VAL A 413 -18.43 27.37 -11.81
C VAL A 413 -17.35 28.44 -12.01
N MET A 414 -16.21 28.09 -12.61
CA MET A 414 -15.14 29.05 -12.91
C MET A 414 -15.60 30.18 -13.86
N ARG A 415 -16.44 29.85 -14.86
CA ARG A 415 -17.07 30.86 -15.72
C ARG A 415 -18.01 31.78 -14.93
N LEU A 416 -18.78 31.25 -13.98
CA LEU A 416 -19.61 32.09 -13.14
C LEU A 416 -18.76 33.03 -12.27
N LEU A 417 -17.68 32.49 -11.67
CA LEU A 417 -16.78 33.25 -10.81
C LEU A 417 -15.93 34.28 -11.56
N SER A 418 -15.62 34.05 -12.83
CA SER A 418 -14.82 35.00 -13.62
C SER A 418 -15.51 36.36 -13.80
N LYS A 419 -16.83 36.43 -13.61
CA LYS A 419 -17.59 37.69 -13.59
C LYS A 419 -17.22 38.62 -12.42
N PHE A 420 -16.58 38.10 -11.38
CA PHE A 420 -16.11 38.86 -10.21
C PHE A 420 -14.64 39.29 -10.30
N ILE A 421 -13.99 39.04 -11.44
CA ILE A 421 -12.62 39.49 -11.69
C ILE A 421 -12.70 40.86 -12.34
N SER A 422 -12.15 41.87 -11.65
CA SER A 422 -12.03 43.23 -12.15
C SER A 422 -10.98 43.32 -13.27
N GLY A 423 -11.03 44.38 -14.09
CA GLY A 423 -10.11 44.54 -15.24
C GLY A 423 -8.62 44.60 -14.88
N ASP A 424 -8.30 44.86 -13.61
CA ASP A 424 -6.96 44.82 -13.00
C ASP A 424 -6.56 43.40 -12.50
N GLY A 425 -7.41 42.40 -12.71
CA GLY A 425 -7.19 41.02 -12.28
C GLY A 425 -7.58 40.73 -10.83
N LYS A 426 -8.18 41.68 -10.10
CA LYS A 426 -8.58 41.47 -8.71
C LYS A 426 -9.92 40.74 -8.61
N PHE A 427 -9.93 39.62 -7.88
CA PHE A 427 -11.15 38.88 -7.58
C PHE A 427 -11.88 39.51 -6.38
N THR A 428 -13.09 40.05 -6.59
CA THR A 428 -13.92 40.67 -5.56
C THR A 428 -15.32 40.07 -5.57
N HIS A 429 -15.60 39.21 -4.61
CA HIS A 429 -16.84 38.43 -4.53
C HIS A 429 -17.58 38.70 -3.21
N LEU A 430 -18.87 39.03 -3.29
CA LEU A 430 -19.77 39.05 -2.13
C LEU A 430 -20.47 37.70 -2.01
N LYS A 431 -20.36 37.09 -0.83
CA LYS A 431 -20.97 35.80 -0.51
C LYS A 431 -22.48 35.82 -0.76
N GLY A 432 -23.00 34.77 -1.36
CA GLY A 432 -24.43 34.54 -1.58
C GLY A 432 -25.03 35.25 -2.80
N THR A 433 -24.27 36.07 -3.53
CA THR A 433 -24.79 36.91 -4.63
C THR A 433 -25.03 36.18 -5.94
N LEU A 434 -24.27 35.11 -6.23
CA LEU A 434 -24.50 34.20 -7.36
C LEU A 434 -24.41 32.75 -6.90
N LYS A 435 -25.57 32.12 -6.69
CA LYS A 435 -25.70 30.76 -6.19
C LYS A 435 -25.62 29.74 -7.32
N THR A 436 -24.77 28.74 -7.10
CA THR A 436 -24.74 27.50 -7.86
C THR A 436 -25.50 26.43 -7.10
N VAL A 437 -26.51 25.82 -7.71
CA VAL A 437 -27.26 24.70 -7.12
C VAL A 437 -26.92 23.42 -7.88
N CYS A 438 -26.56 22.39 -7.13
CA CYS A 438 -26.21 21.09 -7.67
C CYS A 438 -27.08 19.99 -7.06
N PRO A 439 -28.26 19.71 -7.64
CA PRO A 439 -29.06 18.56 -7.25
C PRO A 439 -28.37 17.27 -7.71
N PHE A 440 -27.94 16.47 -6.75
CA PHE A 440 -27.35 15.16 -6.94
C PHE A 440 -28.28 14.07 -6.41
N ILE A 441 -28.46 13.00 -7.18
CA ILE A 441 -29.27 11.87 -6.74
C ILE A 441 -28.44 10.98 -5.81
N PHE A 442 -28.83 10.94 -4.53
CA PHE A 442 -28.23 10.10 -3.49
C PHE A 442 -28.88 8.70 -3.53
N SER A 443 -28.10 7.64 -3.39
CA SER A 443 -28.63 6.37 -2.88
C SER A 443 -28.42 6.36 -1.37
N PHE A 444 -29.45 5.93 -0.64
CA PHE A 444 -29.73 6.03 0.81
C PHE A 444 -28.60 5.67 1.82
N PHE A 445 -27.37 5.38 1.39
CA PHE A 445 -26.33 4.77 2.23
C PHE A 445 -25.35 5.71 2.95
N GLY A 446 -25.32 7.01 2.63
CA GLY A 446 -24.34 7.96 3.18
C GLY A 446 -24.76 8.74 4.44
N VAL A 447 -25.98 8.55 4.93
CA VAL A 447 -26.61 9.38 5.99
C VAL A 447 -25.96 9.24 7.37
N LEU A 448 -25.42 8.07 7.73
CA LEU A 448 -24.85 7.83 9.06
C LEU A 448 -23.36 8.19 9.17
N MET A 449 -22.83 9.04 8.28
CA MET A 449 -21.38 9.33 8.21
C MET A 449 -20.91 10.54 9.03
N CYS A 450 -21.80 11.37 9.59
CA CYS A 450 -21.38 12.63 10.23
C CYS A 450 -21.51 12.71 11.77
N LYS A 451 -22.09 11.71 12.45
CA LYS A 451 -22.36 11.81 13.91
C LYS A 451 -21.28 11.23 14.84
N TYR A 452 -20.29 10.48 14.33
CA TYR A 452 -19.31 9.75 15.17
C TYR A 452 -17.85 9.87 14.69
N ALA A 453 -17.47 11.00 14.10
CA ALA A 453 -16.07 11.27 13.75
C ALA A 453 -15.33 11.89 14.93
N VAL A 454 -14.94 11.05 15.90
CA VAL A 454 -13.91 11.36 16.91
C VAL A 454 -12.79 10.34 16.69
N CYS A 455 -11.81 10.68 15.85
CA CYS A 455 -10.42 10.16 15.80
C CYS A 455 -9.74 10.60 14.50
N GLU A 456 -8.54 11.19 14.62
CA GLU A 456 -7.83 11.89 13.54
C GLU A 456 -7.12 10.97 12.51
N ASP A 457 -6.96 9.67 12.78
CA ASP A 457 -6.07 8.81 11.97
C ASP A 457 -6.72 8.06 10.79
N LEU A 458 -8.04 8.20 10.57
CA LEU A 458 -8.76 7.49 9.50
C LEU A 458 -9.27 8.43 8.39
N HIS A 459 -8.47 9.42 7.99
CA HIS A 459 -8.92 10.51 7.09
C HIS A 459 -8.88 10.20 5.58
N SER A 460 -8.38 9.03 5.16
CA SER A 460 -8.01 8.76 3.76
C SER A 460 -9.01 7.90 2.97
N ALA A 461 -9.66 6.92 3.59
CA ALA A 461 -10.34 5.86 2.86
C ALA A 461 -11.88 6.00 2.88
N ILE A 462 -12.39 6.45 1.73
CA ILE A 462 -13.76 6.44 1.18
C ILE A 462 -14.78 7.48 1.64
N LYS A 463 -15.33 8.12 0.62
CA LYS A 463 -16.07 9.38 0.63
C LYS A 463 -17.20 9.22 -0.39
N SER A 464 -18.46 9.40 0.03
CA SER A 464 -19.62 9.39 -0.88
C SER A 464 -19.50 10.48 -1.96
N THR A 465 -20.14 10.34 -3.12
CA THR A 465 -19.99 11.30 -4.24
C THR A 465 -20.35 12.73 -3.86
N GLY A 466 -21.41 12.95 -3.07
CA GLY A 466 -21.82 14.28 -2.57
C GLY A 466 -20.83 14.88 -1.56
N ALA A 467 -20.51 14.15 -0.48
CA ALA A 467 -19.57 14.61 0.54
C ALA A 467 -18.12 14.68 0.03
N LYS A 468 -17.77 13.91 -1.01
CA LYS A 468 -16.51 14.03 -1.75
C LYS A 468 -16.48 15.32 -2.55
N LYS A 469 -17.51 15.61 -3.36
CA LYS A 469 -17.60 16.84 -4.14
C LYS A 469 -17.59 18.09 -3.24
N LEU A 470 -18.34 18.06 -2.13
CA LEU A 470 -18.32 19.15 -1.14
C LEU A 470 -16.89 19.40 -0.65
N ARG A 471 -16.20 18.38 -0.11
CA ARG A 471 -14.82 18.55 0.38
C ARG A 471 -13.83 18.95 -0.71
N ASP A 472 -13.93 18.36 -1.89
CA ASP A 472 -13.04 18.67 -3.01
C ASP A 472 -13.23 20.14 -3.43
N TRP A 473 -14.47 20.62 -3.53
CA TRP A 473 -14.77 22.01 -3.87
C TRP A 473 -14.49 22.97 -2.72
N THR A 474 -14.76 22.63 -1.46
CA THR A 474 -14.34 23.44 -0.31
C THR A 474 -12.82 23.56 -0.24
N LYS A 475 -12.07 22.49 -0.54
CA LYS A 475 -10.60 22.54 -0.58
C LYS A 475 -10.07 23.38 -1.74
N LYS A 476 -10.67 23.25 -2.93
CA LYS A 476 -10.23 23.98 -4.14
C LYS A 476 -10.67 25.44 -4.16
N LEU A 477 -11.90 25.72 -3.75
CA LEU A 477 -12.57 27.02 -3.89
C LEU A 477 -12.61 27.81 -2.58
N GLY A 478 -12.51 27.14 -1.42
CA GLY A 478 -12.48 27.78 -0.11
C GLY A 478 -11.38 28.85 0.04
N PRO A 479 -10.15 28.65 -0.47
CA PRO A 479 -9.12 29.69 -0.47
C PRO A 479 -9.49 30.96 -1.24
N LEU A 480 -10.44 30.88 -2.18
CA LEU A 480 -10.99 32.03 -2.92
C LEU A 480 -12.13 32.72 -2.16
N GLY A 481 -12.46 32.27 -0.94
CA GLY A 481 -13.56 32.80 -0.14
C GLY A 481 -14.94 32.26 -0.50
N ILE A 482 -15.01 31.21 -1.34
CA ILE A 482 -16.26 30.57 -1.78
C ILE A 482 -16.77 29.60 -0.71
N ASN A 483 -18.03 29.76 -0.34
CA ASN A 483 -18.72 28.95 0.65
C ASN A 483 -19.55 27.84 -0.02
N CYS A 484 -19.26 26.57 0.33
CA CYS A 484 -20.02 25.41 -0.12
C CYS A 484 -20.84 24.82 1.05
N LEU A 485 -22.11 24.49 0.80
CA LEU A 485 -23.02 23.88 1.77
C LEU A 485 -23.62 22.59 1.20
N GLU A 486 -23.76 21.58 2.05
CA GLU A 486 -24.54 20.37 1.77
C GLU A 486 -25.93 20.48 2.42
N LEU A 487 -26.97 20.27 1.62
CA LEU A 487 -28.37 20.37 1.99
C LEU A 487 -29.09 19.02 1.75
N THR A 488 -29.06 18.13 2.73
CA THR A 488 -29.68 16.79 2.70
C THR A 488 -30.82 16.63 3.71
N GLY A 489 -31.53 15.50 3.64
CA GLY A 489 -32.67 15.15 4.50
C GLY A 489 -32.32 15.03 5.99
N ASP A 490 -31.06 14.76 6.34
CA ASP A 490 -30.66 14.31 7.68
C ASP A 490 -30.21 15.44 8.62
N ASN A 491 -30.05 16.64 8.07
CA ASN A 491 -29.84 17.87 8.84
C ASN A 491 -31.20 18.54 9.03
N GLU A 492 -31.75 18.40 10.23
CA GLU A 492 -33.04 18.97 10.61
C GLU A 492 -32.97 20.49 10.85
N TYR A 493 -31.77 21.05 11.11
CA TYR A 493 -31.58 22.46 11.45
C TYR A 493 -30.52 23.13 10.56
N TYR A 494 -30.98 23.97 9.64
CA TYR A 494 -30.13 24.92 8.91
C TYR A 494 -30.53 26.34 9.30
N SER A 495 -29.57 27.20 9.65
CA SER A 495 -29.86 28.61 9.87
C SER A 495 -30.16 29.29 8.52
N ILE A 496 -31.14 30.20 8.50
CA ILE A 496 -31.49 30.95 7.28
C ILE A 496 -30.27 31.70 6.74
N LYS A 497 -29.46 32.25 7.67
CA LYS A 497 -28.20 32.93 7.38
C LYS A 497 -27.18 32.03 6.67
N SER A 498 -27.03 30.76 7.08
CA SER A 498 -26.06 29.87 6.43
C SER A 498 -26.41 29.59 4.97
N ILE A 499 -27.71 29.46 4.65
CA ILE A 499 -28.17 29.26 3.28
C ILE A 499 -28.03 30.54 2.43
N GLN A 500 -28.24 31.72 3.04
CA GLN A 500 -28.06 33.00 2.36
C GLN A 500 -26.58 33.27 2.02
N ASP A 501 -25.67 33.01 2.95
CA ASP A 501 -24.22 33.24 2.83
C ASP A 501 -23.49 32.16 2.00
N THR A 502 -24.22 31.20 1.43
CA THR A 502 -23.66 30.09 0.63
C THR A 502 -23.65 30.42 -0.85
N ASP A 503 -22.53 30.09 -1.51
CA ASP A 503 -22.35 30.26 -2.96
C ASP A 503 -22.65 28.99 -3.74
N ILE A 504 -22.32 27.82 -3.17
CA ILE A 504 -22.55 26.52 -3.82
C ILE A 504 -23.35 25.60 -2.90
N ILE A 505 -24.54 25.21 -3.34
CA ILE A 505 -25.44 24.31 -2.61
C ILE A 505 -25.43 22.95 -3.29
N LEU A 506 -24.92 21.93 -2.59
CA LEU A 506 -25.04 20.52 -2.98
C LEU A 506 -26.26 19.92 -2.27
N THR A 507 -27.19 19.30 -2.99
CA THR A 507 -28.46 18.85 -2.41
C THR A 507 -29.02 17.61 -3.12
N THR A 508 -30.05 16.97 -2.57
CA THR A 508 -30.81 15.93 -3.29
C THR A 508 -32.04 16.53 -3.95
N PRO A 509 -32.55 15.97 -5.08
CA PRO A 509 -33.78 16.48 -5.70
C PRO A 509 -34.96 16.52 -4.72
N GLU A 510 -35.11 15.52 -3.86
CA GLU A 510 -36.23 15.47 -2.91
C GLU A 510 -36.11 16.57 -1.85
N LYS A 511 -34.91 16.78 -1.30
CA LYS A 511 -34.69 17.83 -0.29
C LYS A 511 -34.81 19.22 -0.90
N PHE A 512 -34.26 19.43 -2.09
CA PHE A 512 -34.37 20.71 -2.78
C PHE A 512 -35.81 21.00 -3.18
N ASP A 513 -36.56 20.00 -3.67
CA ASP A 513 -37.99 20.14 -3.97
C ASP A 513 -38.79 20.47 -2.69
N ALA A 514 -38.53 19.80 -1.58
CA ALA A 514 -39.16 20.13 -0.29
C ALA A 514 -38.84 21.57 0.14
N VAL A 515 -37.57 21.97 0.18
CA VAL A 515 -37.16 23.32 0.61
C VAL A 515 -37.74 24.40 -0.30
N THR A 516 -37.75 24.16 -1.61
CA THR A 516 -38.33 25.09 -2.59
C THR A 516 -39.86 25.16 -2.52
N ARG A 517 -40.56 24.11 -2.07
CA ARG A 517 -42.02 24.15 -1.81
C ARG A 517 -42.38 24.86 -0.50
N TYR A 518 -41.67 24.58 0.59
CA TYR A 518 -41.97 25.15 1.91
C TYR A 518 -41.60 26.65 1.99
N ARG A 519 -40.47 27.06 1.42
CA ARG A 519 -40.00 28.46 1.50
C ARG A 519 -40.79 29.46 0.67
N ILE A 520 -41.68 29.00 -0.22
CA ILE A 520 -42.67 29.88 -0.87
C ILE A 520 -43.63 30.49 0.18
N LYS A 521 -43.82 29.84 1.34
CA LYS A 521 -44.77 30.28 2.39
C LYS A 521 -44.21 31.29 3.40
N ASP A 522 -42.90 31.32 3.66
CA ASP A 522 -42.32 32.08 4.80
C ASP A 522 -41.35 33.23 4.43
N GLY A 523 -41.07 33.49 3.14
CA GLY A 523 -40.07 34.52 2.78
C GLY A 523 -39.83 34.82 1.29
N GLY A 524 -40.76 34.41 0.42
CA GLY A 524 -40.84 34.86 -0.98
C GLY A 524 -39.69 34.43 -1.90
N LEU A 525 -39.82 34.79 -3.17
CA LEU A 525 -38.93 34.46 -4.31
C LEU A 525 -37.43 34.78 -4.12
N SER A 526 -37.07 35.45 -3.03
CA SER A 526 -35.70 35.82 -2.64
C SER A 526 -34.70 34.66 -2.71
N PHE A 527 -35.07 33.46 -2.23
CA PHE A 527 -34.19 32.29 -2.29
C PHE A 527 -33.79 31.91 -3.72
N PHE A 528 -34.70 32.09 -4.69
CA PHE A 528 -34.43 31.76 -6.08
C PHE A 528 -33.69 32.88 -6.82
N SER A 529 -33.82 34.13 -6.35
CA SER A 529 -33.30 35.30 -7.07
C SER A 529 -31.79 35.22 -7.34
N ASP A 530 -31.03 34.67 -6.39
CA ASP A 530 -29.58 34.55 -6.50
C ASP A 530 -29.12 33.36 -7.36
N ILE A 531 -30.01 32.44 -7.76
CA ILE A 531 -29.62 31.21 -8.48
C ILE A 531 -29.20 31.55 -9.91
N ALA A 532 -27.91 31.38 -10.21
CA ALA A 532 -27.33 31.71 -11.51
C ALA A 532 -26.90 30.47 -12.31
N LEU A 533 -26.65 29.34 -11.64
CA LEU A 533 -26.16 28.12 -12.27
C LEU A 533 -26.80 26.88 -11.62
N VAL A 534 -27.34 25.99 -12.44
CA VAL A 534 -27.92 24.70 -12.04
C VAL A 534 -27.15 23.58 -12.71
N LEU A 535 -26.54 22.73 -11.89
CA LEU A 535 -25.68 21.63 -12.33
C LEU A 535 -26.36 20.29 -12.03
N ILE A 536 -26.76 19.55 -13.06
CA ILE A 536 -27.52 18.31 -12.93
C ILE A 536 -26.63 17.14 -13.31
N ASP A 537 -26.40 16.22 -12.38
CA ASP A 537 -25.66 14.98 -12.63
C ASP A 537 -26.64 13.83 -12.86
N GLU A 538 -26.26 12.90 -13.73
CA GLU A 538 -27.01 11.68 -14.06
C GLU A 538 -28.46 11.93 -14.55
N VAL A 539 -28.63 12.85 -15.51
CA VAL A 539 -29.94 13.24 -16.10
C VAL A 539 -30.79 12.06 -16.60
N HIS A 540 -30.18 10.93 -16.96
CA HIS A 540 -30.91 9.73 -17.38
C HIS A 540 -31.84 9.16 -16.30
N LEU A 541 -31.66 9.57 -15.05
CA LEU A 541 -32.55 9.25 -13.94
C LEU A 541 -33.91 9.96 -14.02
N LEU A 542 -34.16 10.80 -15.04
CA LEU A 542 -35.52 11.25 -15.39
C LEU A 542 -36.48 10.08 -15.64
N ASN A 543 -35.96 8.92 -16.07
CA ASN A 543 -36.76 7.71 -16.29
C ASN A 543 -36.98 6.87 -15.00
N ASP A 544 -36.40 7.26 -13.86
CA ASP A 544 -36.57 6.63 -12.54
C ASP A 544 -37.72 7.34 -11.78
N PRO A 545 -38.44 6.68 -10.86
CA PRO A 545 -39.41 7.33 -9.97
C PRO A 545 -38.92 8.63 -9.29
N ARG A 546 -37.61 8.74 -9.02
CA ARG A 546 -36.95 9.94 -8.46
C ARG A 546 -36.78 11.08 -9.48
N GLY A 547 -36.88 10.78 -10.77
CA GLY A 547 -36.85 11.73 -11.87
C GLY A 547 -37.93 12.80 -11.78
N ALA A 548 -39.10 12.45 -11.24
CA ALA A 548 -40.22 13.39 -11.06
C ALA A 548 -39.86 14.59 -10.16
N ALA A 549 -39.04 14.38 -9.12
CA ALA A 549 -38.58 15.46 -8.26
C ALA A 549 -37.61 16.40 -9.01
N LEU A 550 -36.70 15.83 -9.81
CA LEU A 550 -35.77 16.60 -10.64
C LEU A 550 -36.51 17.41 -11.70
N GLU A 551 -37.50 16.81 -12.37
CA GLU A 551 -38.36 17.47 -13.35
C GLU A 551 -39.14 18.62 -12.72
N ALA A 552 -39.73 18.41 -11.53
CA ALA A 552 -40.44 19.45 -10.80
C ALA A 552 -39.53 20.64 -10.44
N ILE A 553 -38.28 20.38 -10.04
CA ILE A 553 -37.30 21.42 -9.73
C ILE A 553 -36.94 22.23 -10.97
N VAL A 554 -36.56 21.56 -12.06
CA VAL A 554 -36.15 22.23 -13.30
C VAL A 554 -37.29 23.05 -13.87
N SER A 555 -38.51 22.50 -13.86
CA SER A 555 -39.72 23.19 -14.32
C SER A 555 -40.00 24.42 -13.46
N ARG A 556 -39.92 24.31 -12.13
CA ARG A 556 -40.12 25.44 -11.20
C ARG A 556 -39.11 26.56 -11.45
N ILE A 557 -37.82 26.25 -11.57
CA ILE A 557 -36.78 27.24 -11.85
C ILE A 557 -37.04 27.94 -13.19
N LYS A 558 -37.39 27.20 -14.25
CA LYS A 558 -37.70 27.77 -15.57
C LYS A 558 -38.97 28.63 -15.60
N ILE A 559 -39.99 28.28 -14.81
CA ILE A 559 -41.20 29.09 -14.69
C ILE A 559 -40.88 30.39 -13.95
N LEU A 560 -40.14 30.31 -12.84
CA LEU A 560 -39.76 31.47 -12.04
C LEU A 560 -38.78 32.40 -12.75
N SER A 561 -37.88 31.88 -13.59
CA SER A 561 -36.96 32.72 -14.37
C SER A 561 -37.67 33.60 -15.41
N ARG A 562 -38.90 33.24 -15.80
CA ARG A 562 -39.75 34.02 -16.71
C ARG A 562 -40.70 34.98 -15.99
N ASN A 563 -40.73 34.95 -14.66
CA ASN A 563 -41.56 35.86 -13.88
C ASN A 563 -41.03 37.30 -14.04
N PRO A 564 -41.88 38.29 -14.36
CA PRO A 564 -41.48 39.70 -14.44
C PRO A 564 -40.71 40.21 -13.22
N GLU A 565 -41.08 39.76 -12.01
CA GLU A 565 -40.41 40.15 -10.75
C GLU A 565 -38.94 39.70 -10.69
N MET A 566 -38.55 38.72 -11.50
CA MET A 566 -37.22 38.11 -11.50
C MET A 566 -36.32 38.62 -12.65
N GLN A 567 -36.81 39.51 -13.52
CA GLN A 567 -36.07 39.99 -14.69
C GLN A 567 -34.74 40.67 -14.33
N SER A 568 -34.67 41.37 -13.20
CA SER A 568 -33.45 42.01 -12.70
C SER A 568 -32.57 41.08 -11.86
N SER A 569 -33.00 39.85 -11.62
CA SER A 569 -32.27 38.87 -10.79
C SER A 569 -31.42 37.92 -11.64
N PRO A 570 -30.33 37.36 -11.08
CA PRO A 570 -29.54 36.29 -11.71
C PRO A 570 -30.37 35.13 -12.25
N LEU A 571 -31.51 34.81 -11.62
CA LEU A 571 -32.40 33.72 -12.04
C LEU A 571 -32.93 33.88 -13.47
N SER A 572 -33.14 35.11 -13.96
CA SER A 572 -33.63 35.35 -15.33
C SER A 572 -32.69 34.81 -16.41
N LEU A 573 -31.39 34.76 -16.11
CA LEU A 573 -30.32 34.27 -16.98
C LEU A 573 -29.71 32.97 -16.46
N VAL A 574 -30.48 32.20 -15.68
CA VAL A 574 -30.01 30.96 -15.06
C VAL A 574 -29.47 29.99 -16.12
N ARG A 575 -28.24 29.53 -15.89
CA ARG A 575 -27.57 28.56 -16.76
C ARG A 575 -27.78 27.14 -16.25
N PHE A 576 -28.09 26.22 -17.16
CA PHE A 576 -28.19 24.79 -16.88
C PHE A 576 -27.04 24.04 -17.54
N LEU A 577 -26.33 23.22 -16.76
CA LEU A 577 -25.46 22.17 -17.29
C LEU A 577 -25.93 20.82 -16.77
N ALA A 578 -26.33 19.96 -17.68
CA ALA A 578 -26.84 18.64 -17.37
C ALA A 578 -25.91 17.58 -17.98
N VAL A 579 -25.39 16.65 -17.17
CA VAL A 579 -24.44 15.61 -17.64
C VAL A 579 -25.00 14.22 -17.36
N SER A 580 -24.74 13.26 -18.25
CA SER A 580 -25.24 11.89 -18.09
C SER A 580 -24.40 10.86 -18.87
N ALA A 581 -24.50 9.58 -18.49
CA ALA A 581 -23.92 8.46 -19.22
C ALA A 581 -24.59 8.23 -20.61
N THR A 582 -25.92 8.19 -20.64
CA THR A 582 -26.71 8.01 -21.88
C THR A 582 -28.03 8.75 -21.77
N ILE A 583 -28.47 9.45 -22.81
CA ILE A 583 -29.80 10.08 -22.85
C ILE A 583 -30.42 9.80 -24.23
N PRO A 584 -31.46 8.97 -24.33
CA PRO A 584 -32.07 8.62 -25.61
C PRO A 584 -32.71 9.83 -26.32
N ASN A 585 -33.25 10.80 -25.58
CA ASN A 585 -33.97 11.98 -26.11
C ASN A 585 -33.28 13.31 -25.78
N ILE A 586 -31.96 13.38 -25.89
CA ILE A 586 -31.19 14.57 -25.48
C ILE A 586 -31.53 15.84 -26.27
N ASN A 587 -32.04 15.69 -27.50
CA ASN A 587 -32.41 16.82 -28.36
C ASN A 587 -33.63 17.58 -27.82
N ASP A 588 -34.45 16.93 -26.98
CA ASP A 588 -35.65 17.53 -26.39
C ASP A 588 -35.31 18.40 -25.16
N LEU A 589 -34.08 18.28 -24.63
CA LEU A 589 -33.69 18.86 -23.34
C LEU A 589 -32.96 20.21 -23.44
N ALA A 590 -32.23 20.49 -24.53
CA ALA A 590 -31.53 21.78 -24.72
C ALA A 590 -31.15 22.06 -26.19
N GLN A 591 -30.87 23.34 -26.49
CA GLN A 591 -30.30 23.77 -27.78
C GLN A 591 -28.79 23.43 -27.92
N GLY A 592 -28.03 23.40 -26.82
CA GLY A 592 -26.61 23.04 -26.80
C GLY A 592 -26.39 21.58 -26.41
N VAL A 593 -26.42 20.66 -27.39
CA VAL A 593 -26.24 19.22 -27.14
C VAL A 593 -24.88 18.76 -27.62
N LYS A 594 -24.09 18.14 -26.74
CA LYS A 594 -22.87 17.40 -27.11
C LYS A 594 -22.99 15.93 -26.72
N ARG A 595 -22.74 15.03 -27.68
CA ARG A 595 -22.75 13.58 -27.48
C ARG A 595 -21.35 13.04 -27.75
N PHE A 596 -20.83 12.33 -26.76
CA PHE A 596 -19.54 11.64 -26.82
C PHE A 596 -19.79 10.14 -26.74
N GLY A 597 -19.22 9.38 -27.66
CA GLY A 597 -19.25 7.92 -27.62
C GLY A 597 -18.14 7.36 -26.71
N GLU A 598 -17.95 6.05 -26.75
CA GLU A 598 -17.00 5.37 -25.87
C GLU A 598 -15.54 5.54 -26.26
N GLU A 599 -15.27 6.08 -27.44
CA GLU A 599 -13.95 6.53 -27.88
C GLU A 599 -13.34 7.59 -26.94
N MET A 600 -14.15 8.30 -26.17
CA MET A 600 -13.73 9.34 -25.23
C MET A 600 -13.46 8.83 -23.81
N ARG A 601 -13.46 7.50 -23.60
CA ARG A 601 -13.18 6.88 -22.29
C ARG A 601 -11.69 6.77 -22.03
N PRO A 602 -11.24 6.90 -20.76
CA PRO A 602 -9.81 6.87 -20.50
C PRO A 602 -9.06 5.56 -20.70
N VAL A 603 -9.80 4.45 -20.61
CA VAL A 603 -9.26 3.10 -20.74
C VAL A 603 -10.05 2.45 -21.85
N LYS A 604 -9.36 2.05 -22.92
CA LYS A 604 -9.99 1.40 -24.08
C LYS A 604 -10.51 0.03 -23.66
N LEU A 605 -11.67 -0.36 -24.18
CA LEU A 605 -12.24 -1.69 -23.95
C LEU A 605 -11.86 -2.61 -25.14
N THR A 606 -10.99 -3.61 -24.96
CA THR A 606 -10.62 -4.63 -25.97
C THR A 606 -11.52 -5.87 -26.09
N THR A 607 -12.11 -6.13 -27.26
CA THR A 607 -12.91 -7.34 -27.58
C THR A 607 -12.08 -8.59 -27.90
N LYS A 608 -12.51 -9.76 -27.40
CA LYS A 608 -12.14 -11.07 -27.96
C LYS A 608 -13.42 -11.90 -28.15
N VAL A 609 -13.74 -12.20 -29.41
CA VAL A 609 -14.82 -13.12 -29.77
C VAL A 609 -14.24 -14.53 -29.72
N PHE A 610 -14.77 -15.39 -28.84
CA PHE A 610 -14.41 -16.81 -28.81
C PHE A 610 -15.52 -17.59 -29.50
N ASP A 611 -15.26 -17.99 -30.73
CA ASP A 611 -16.04 -18.99 -31.47
C ASP A 611 -15.91 -20.32 -30.70
N SER A 612 -16.95 -20.88 -30.08
CA SER A 612 -17.93 -21.73 -30.75
C SER A 612 -19.25 -21.89 -29.96
N SER A 613 -19.62 -20.92 -29.09
CA SER A 613 -20.89 -20.95 -28.33
C SER A 613 -21.41 -19.58 -27.86
N TYR A 614 -20.74 -18.49 -28.27
CA TYR A 614 -20.94 -17.13 -27.73
C TYR A 614 -21.02 -16.15 -28.91
N MET A 615 -22.19 -15.57 -29.20
CA MET A 615 -22.44 -14.76 -30.41
C MET A 615 -23.07 -13.37 -30.18
N LEU A 616 -22.85 -12.50 -31.17
CA LEU A 616 -22.95 -11.03 -31.23
C LEU A 616 -24.35 -10.37 -31.11
N ILE A 617 -25.45 -11.11 -31.29
CA ILE A 617 -26.79 -10.50 -31.54
C ILE A 617 -27.30 -9.64 -30.37
N ALA A 618 -26.98 -9.99 -29.13
CA ALA A 618 -27.43 -9.22 -27.96
C ALA A 618 -26.53 -8.02 -27.61
N ALA A 619 -25.34 -7.87 -28.22
CA ALA A 619 -24.56 -6.64 -28.08
C ALA A 619 -25.30 -5.45 -28.70
N ASP A 620 -26.00 -5.65 -29.82
CA ASP A 620 -26.80 -4.60 -30.51
C ASP A 620 -27.98 -4.08 -29.65
N LYS A 621 -28.57 -4.95 -28.81
CA LYS A 621 -29.62 -4.56 -27.84
C LYS A 621 -29.11 -3.55 -26.81
N TYR A 622 -27.85 -3.66 -26.40
CA TYR A 622 -27.25 -2.81 -25.36
C TYR A 622 -26.29 -1.74 -25.91
N PHE A 623 -25.79 -1.86 -27.15
CA PHE A 623 -24.81 -0.98 -27.80
C PHE A 623 -25.17 -0.79 -29.29
N PRO A 624 -25.32 0.44 -29.82
CA PRO A 624 -25.77 0.63 -31.20
C PRO A 624 -24.68 0.26 -32.24
N PRO A 625 -25.05 -0.23 -33.45
CA PRO A 625 -24.14 -0.79 -34.45
C PRO A 625 -23.29 0.22 -35.25
N ASN A 626 -23.51 1.54 -35.10
CA ASN A 626 -23.02 2.53 -36.08
C ASN A 626 -21.68 3.22 -35.79
N ASN A 627 -20.91 2.80 -34.79
CA ASN A 627 -19.52 3.27 -34.63
C ASN A 627 -18.60 2.06 -34.50
N GLU A 628 -17.45 2.08 -35.17
CA GLU A 628 -16.33 1.13 -35.05
C GLU A 628 -15.76 1.08 -33.61
N LEU A 629 -16.58 0.67 -32.65
CA LEU A 629 -16.30 0.72 -31.22
C LEU A 629 -15.72 -0.62 -30.77
N THR A 630 -14.41 -0.62 -30.59
CA THR A 630 -13.70 -1.63 -29.80
C THR A 630 -14.26 -1.61 -28.38
N LYS A 631 -15.05 -2.64 -28.02
CA LYS A 631 -15.58 -2.88 -26.65
C LYS A 631 -15.47 -4.35 -26.24
N SER A 632 -14.81 -4.64 -25.11
CA SER A 632 -14.63 -5.96 -24.44
C SER A 632 -15.90 -6.59 -23.85
N CYS A 633 -16.98 -6.68 -24.64
CA CYS A 633 -18.22 -7.37 -24.32
C CYS A 633 -18.14 -8.90 -24.30
N LEU A 634 -17.93 -9.62 -23.18
CA LEU A 634 -18.22 -11.06 -23.16
C LEU A 634 -19.65 -11.31 -22.71
N LEU A 635 -20.51 -11.79 -23.61
CA LEU A 635 -21.84 -12.25 -23.28
C LEU A 635 -21.87 -13.77 -23.16
N ALA A 636 -22.13 -14.27 -21.96
CA ALA A 636 -22.20 -15.70 -21.66
C ALA A 636 -23.67 -16.12 -21.47
N GLY A 637 -24.20 -16.87 -22.45
CA GLY A 637 -25.54 -17.43 -22.41
C GLY A 637 -25.58 -18.79 -21.71
N TYR A 638 -26.40 -18.91 -20.68
CA TYR A 638 -26.57 -20.15 -19.91
C TYR A 638 -27.96 -20.74 -20.11
N THR A 639 -28.04 -22.07 -20.12
CA THR A 639 -29.32 -22.79 -20.16
C THR A 639 -30.18 -22.36 -18.97
N PRO A 640 -31.46 -22.00 -19.18
CA PRO A 640 -32.37 -21.64 -18.10
C PRO A 640 -32.45 -22.72 -17.01
N ALA A 641 -32.86 -22.32 -15.81
CA ALA A 641 -33.23 -23.23 -14.74
C ALA A 641 -34.75 -23.29 -14.60
N LYS A 642 -35.26 -24.15 -13.71
CA LYS A 642 -36.71 -24.28 -13.44
C LYS A 642 -37.38 -22.95 -13.04
N ASN A 643 -36.62 -22.04 -12.43
CA ASN A 643 -37.05 -20.68 -12.10
C ASN A 643 -35.84 -19.74 -12.01
N ASP A 644 -36.09 -18.43 -11.98
CA ASP A 644 -35.08 -17.36 -11.89
C ASP A 644 -34.12 -17.52 -10.70
N PHE A 645 -34.66 -17.91 -9.54
CA PHE A 645 -33.86 -18.10 -8.33
C PHE A 645 -32.79 -19.20 -8.51
N LEU A 646 -33.19 -20.34 -9.07
CA LEU A 646 -32.27 -21.45 -9.34
C LEU A 646 -31.29 -21.09 -10.46
N PHE A 647 -31.70 -20.26 -11.42
CA PHE A 647 -30.83 -19.77 -12.48
C PHE A 647 -29.72 -18.90 -11.89
N GLU A 648 -30.05 -17.89 -11.09
CA GLU A 648 -29.06 -17.04 -10.41
C GLU A 648 -28.10 -17.83 -9.51
N LYS A 649 -28.62 -18.85 -8.81
CA LYS A 649 -27.80 -19.74 -7.98
C LYS A 649 -26.82 -20.55 -8.83
N ARG A 650 -27.27 -21.08 -9.98
CA ARG A 650 -26.41 -21.82 -10.92
C ARG A 650 -25.29 -20.95 -11.47
N LEU A 651 -25.56 -19.68 -11.79
CA LEU A 651 -24.57 -18.75 -12.35
C LEU A 651 -23.32 -18.59 -11.46
N GLN A 652 -23.47 -18.70 -10.13
CA GLN A 652 -22.38 -18.56 -9.17
C GLN A 652 -21.20 -19.51 -9.45
N ASN A 653 -21.52 -20.72 -9.90
CA ASN A 653 -20.53 -21.79 -10.12
C ASN A 653 -19.62 -21.53 -11.33
N TYR A 654 -20.01 -20.63 -12.25
CA TYR A 654 -19.21 -20.33 -13.44
C TYR A 654 -18.28 -19.12 -13.26
N ILE A 655 -18.52 -18.30 -12.22
CA ILE A 655 -17.81 -17.03 -12.03
C ILE A 655 -16.30 -17.25 -11.88
N PHE A 656 -15.88 -18.24 -11.09
CA PHE A 656 -14.45 -18.52 -10.86
C PHE A 656 -13.71 -18.80 -12.18
N ASN A 657 -14.26 -19.68 -13.03
CA ASN A 657 -13.65 -20.04 -14.31
C ASN A 657 -13.56 -18.84 -15.26
N LEU A 658 -14.61 -18.02 -15.32
CA LEU A 658 -14.62 -16.78 -16.09
C LEU A 658 -13.54 -15.80 -15.62
N LEU A 659 -13.36 -15.66 -14.30
CA LEU A 659 -12.30 -14.81 -13.76
C LEU A 659 -10.92 -15.32 -14.13
N MET A 660 -10.65 -16.62 -13.97
CA MET A 660 -9.34 -17.20 -14.33
C MET A 660 -9.01 -17.02 -15.81
N GLN A 661 -10.02 -17.12 -16.68
CA GLN A 661 -9.83 -17.00 -18.11
C GLN A 661 -9.67 -15.53 -18.58
N PHE A 662 -10.43 -14.61 -18.00
CA PHE A 662 -10.60 -13.26 -18.58
C PHE A 662 -10.12 -12.11 -17.70
N SER A 663 -9.93 -12.30 -16.39
CA SER A 663 -9.47 -11.22 -15.51
C SER A 663 -7.97 -11.01 -15.55
N GLY A 664 -7.18 -12.00 -16.02
CA GLY A 664 -5.72 -11.91 -16.07
C GLY A 664 -5.07 -11.72 -14.70
N GLY A 665 -5.69 -12.22 -13.62
CA GLY A 665 -5.19 -12.03 -12.25
C GLY A 665 -5.35 -10.61 -11.70
N LYS A 666 -6.17 -9.79 -12.35
CA LYS A 666 -6.50 -8.41 -11.93
C LYS A 666 -7.83 -8.35 -11.17
N SER A 667 -8.08 -7.18 -10.57
CA SER A 667 -9.26 -6.92 -9.75
C SER A 667 -10.57 -7.13 -10.50
N ALA A 668 -11.57 -7.72 -9.84
CA ALA A 668 -12.89 -7.94 -10.41
C ALA A 668 -14.03 -7.48 -9.49
N LEU A 669 -15.02 -6.83 -10.09
CA LEU A 669 -16.25 -6.37 -9.44
C LEU A 669 -17.44 -7.17 -9.98
N ILE A 670 -18.14 -7.91 -9.13
CA ILE A 670 -19.24 -8.80 -9.51
C ILE A 670 -20.56 -8.20 -9.04
N PHE A 671 -21.41 -7.75 -9.95
CA PHE A 671 -22.75 -7.26 -9.65
C PHE A 671 -23.75 -8.41 -9.52
N CYS A 672 -24.47 -8.43 -8.40
CA CYS A 672 -25.52 -9.39 -8.07
C CYS A 672 -26.84 -8.65 -7.81
N SER A 673 -27.96 -9.28 -8.17
CA SER A 673 -29.31 -8.70 -8.03
C SER A 673 -29.78 -8.53 -6.58
N THR A 674 -29.28 -9.35 -5.65
CA THR A 674 -29.70 -9.35 -4.24
C THR A 674 -28.53 -9.31 -3.26
N ARG A 675 -28.77 -8.79 -2.05
CA ARG A 675 -27.77 -8.74 -0.96
C ARG A 675 -27.25 -10.15 -0.62
N LYS A 676 -28.17 -11.10 -0.51
CA LYS A 676 -27.85 -12.51 -0.25
C LYS A 676 -27.09 -13.14 -1.41
N GLY A 677 -27.47 -12.84 -2.66
CA GLY A 677 -26.75 -13.33 -3.84
C GLY A 677 -25.31 -12.84 -3.94
N ALA A 678 -25.00 -11.62 -3.48
CA ALA A 678 -23.63 -11.10 -3.39
C ALA A 678 -22.80 -11.83 -2.33
N GLN A 679 -23.40 -12.07 -1.16
CA GLN A 679 -22.80 -12.80 -0.05
C GLN A 679 -22.54 -14.28 -0.40
N GLU A 680 -23.51 -14.97 -1.00
CA GLU A 680 -23.36 -16.34 -1.48
C GLU A 680 -22.30 -16.45 -2.58
N ALA A 681 -22.25 -15.50 -3.52
CA ALA A 681 -21.21 -15.49 -4.55
C ALA A 681 -19.81 -15.32 -3.95
N ALA A 682 -19.64 -14.42 -2.97
CA ALA A 682 -18.38 -14.26 -2.25
C ALA A 682 -18.02 -15.53 -1.45
N GLN A 683 -19.01 -16.18 -0.83
CA GLN A 683 -18.82 -17.44 -0.13
C GLN A 683 -18.28 -18.52 -1.07
N VAL A 684 -18.95 -18.77 -2.20
CA VAL A 684 -18.53 -19.79 -3.18
C VAL A 684 -17.12 -19.50 -3.69
N LEU A 685 -16.84 -18.24 -4.06
CA LEU A 685 -15.51 -17.86 -4.56
C LEU A 685 -14.41 -18.00 -3.50
N SER A 686 -14.71 -17.68 -2.24
CA SER A 686 -13.75 -17.85 -1.13
C SER A 686 -13.49 -19.33 -0.83
N GLN A 687 -14.52 -20.17 -0.88
CA GLN A 687 -14.39 -21.62 -0.71
C GLN A 687 -13.58 -22.25 -1.84
N THR A 688 -13.86 -21.86 -3.08
CA THR A 688 -13.06 -22.30 -4.23
C THR A 688 -11.61 -21.81 -4.10
N ALA A 689 -11.37 -20.55 -3.72
CA ALA A 689 -10.03 -20.03 -3.49
C ALA A 689 -9.27 -20.78 -2.37
N MET A 690 -9.99 -21.20 -1.33
CA MET A 690 -9.44 -21.97 -0.21
C MET A 690 -8.91 -23.34 -0.65
N THR A 691 -9.54 -24.03 -1.62
CA THR A 691 -9.07 -25.35 -2.08
C THR A 691 -7.71 -25.28 -2.79
N PHE A 692 -7.31 -24.11 -3.29
CA PHE A 692 -5.99 -23.90 -3.89
C PHE A 692 -4.87 -23.64 -2.86
N GLY A 693 -5.20 -23.40 -1.58
CA GLY A 693 -4.22 -23.20 -0.52
C GLY A 693 -3.19 -22.09 -0.83
N HIS A 694 -1.91 -22.45 -0.89
CA HIS A 694 -0.82 -21.53 -1.23
C HIS A 694 -0.83 -21.05 -2.68
N SER A 695 -1.57 -21.73 -3.56
CA SER A 695 -1.74 -21.38 -4.98
C SER A 695 -3.00 -20.55 -5.23
N ASN A 696 -3.59 -19.95 -4.20
CA ASN A 696 -4.78 -19.10 -4.34
C ASN A 696 -4.52 -17.95 -5.33
N PRO A 697 -5.24 -17.87 -6.47
CA PRO A 697 -4.99 -16.88 -7.52
C PRO A 697 -5.35 -15.44 -7.11
N PHE A 698 -6.10 -15.25 -6.02
CA PHE A 698 -6.50 -13.94 -5.53
C PHE A 698 -5.49 -13.33 -4.53
N ILE A 699 -4.48 -14.10 -4.11
CA ILE A 699 -3.41 -13.64 -3.22
C ILE A 699 -2.09 -13.56 -3.99
N LYS A 700 -1.58 -12.34 -4.14
CA LYS A 700 -0.38 -11.98 -4.91
C LYS A 700 0.88 -12.03 -4.06
N SER A 701 0.78 -11.74 -2.76
CA SER A 701 1.93 -11.80 -1.85
C SER A 701 1.55 -12.25 -0.44
N ARG A 702 2.57 -12.61 0.35
CA ARG A 702 2.39 -12.97 1.76
C ARG A 702 2.05 -11.74 2.60
N GLU A 703 2.60 -10.56 2.28
CA GLU A 703 2.25 -9.32 3.00
C GLU A 703 0.78 -8.94 2.77
N GLN A 704 0.26 -9.15 1.55
CA GLN A 704 -1.17 -8.99 1.28
C GLN A 704 -2.00 -9.92 2.16
N GLN A 705 -1.59 -11.19 2.28
CA GLN A 705 -2.29 -12.16 3.13
C GLN A 705 -2.28 -11.77 4.61
N GLU A 706 -1.18 -11.21 5.12
CA GLU A 706 -1.07 -10.73 6.50
C GLU A 706 -1.97 -9.51 6.74
N ARG A 707 -1.96 -8.51 5.84
CA ARG A 707 -2.89 -7.37 5.92
C ARG A 707 -4.35 -7.80 5.89
N LEU A 708 -4.70 -8.79 5.07
CA LEU A 708 -6.07 -9.32 5.02
C LEU A 708 -6.45 -10.09 6.30
N ARG A 709 -5.49 -10.75 6.97
CA ARG A 709 -5.72 -11.38 8.28
C ARG A 709 -5.95 -10.34 9.37
N GLU A 710 -5.18 -9.26 9.38
CA GLU A 710 -5.40 -8.13 10.29
C GLU A 710 -6.76 -7.47 10.03
N ALA A 711 -7.10 -7.22 8.76
CA ALA A 711 -8.40 -6.70 8.38
C ALA A 711 -9.56 -7.62 8.79
N SER A 712 -9.38 -8.94 8.73
CA SER A 712 -10.36 -9.90 9.23
C SER A 712 -10.67 -9.68 10.71
N LEU A 713 -9.66 -9.38 11.55
CA LEU A 713 -9.87 -9.10 12.98
C LEU A 713 -10.60 -7.78 13.24
N LEU A 714 -10.52 -6.83 12.31
CA LEU A 714 -11.17 -5.51 12.41
C LEU A 714 -12.64 -5.53 11.94
N CYS A 715 -13.01 -6.51 11.10
CA CYS A 715 -14.35 -6.71 10.58
C CYS A 715 -15.32 -7.17 11.67
N SER A 716 -16.54 -6.63 11.65
CA SER A 716 -17.60 -6.96 12.62
C SER A 716 -18.45 -8.14 12.13
N ASP A 717 -18.65 -8.23 10.81
CA ASP A 717 -19.41 -9.30 10.17
C ASP A 717 -18.62 -10.62 10.13
N LYS A 718 -19.11 -11.64 10.84
CA LYS A 718 -18.47 -12.96 10.97
C LYS A 718 -18.24 -13.67 9.64
N GLN A 719 -19.11 -13.48 8.66
CA GLN A 719 -18.96 -14.12 7.36
C GLN A 719 -17.86 -13.43 6.56
N MET A 720 -17.83 -12.10 6.59
CA MET A 720 -16.75 -11.31 5.99
C MET A 720 -15.37 -11.72 6.54
N GLN A 721 -15.26 -11.93 7.86
CA GLN A 721 -14.00 -12.38 8.49
C GLN A 721 -13.45 -13.65 7.83
N SER A 722 -14.34 -14.59 7.46
CA SER A 722 -13.97 -15.85 6.82
C SER A 722 -13.62 -15.73 5.34
N TYR A 723 -14.13 -14.71 4.63
CA TYR A 723 -13.91 -14.56 3.19
C TYR A 723 -12.70 -13.68 2.87
N ILE A 724 -12.52 -12.59 3.64
CA ILE A 724 -11.56 -11.53 3.33
C ILE A 724 -10.11 -12.03 3.30
N ILE A 725 -9.78 -13.04 4.10
CA ILE A 725 -8.45 -13.67 4.15
C ILE A 725 -8.04 -14.36 2.85
N TYR A 726 -9.00 -14.64 1.97
CA TYR A 726 -8.77 -15.26 0.65
C TYR A 726 -8.76 -14.24 -0.49
N GLY A 727 -8.77 -12.93 -0.19
CA GLY A 727 -8.78 -11.86 -1.18
C GLY A 727 -10.15 -11.64 -1.84
N VAL A 728 -11.22 -12.17 -1.23
CA VAL A 728 -12.62 -12.09 -1.69
C VAL A 728 -13.47 -11.40 -0.63
N ALA A 729 -14.31 -10.45 -1.03
CA ALA A 729 -15.25 -9.79 -0.12
C ALA A 729 -16.60 -9.53 -0.81
N TYR A 730 -17.59 -9.11 -0.03
CA TYR A 730 -18.85 -8.59 -0.55
C TYR A 730 -19.14 -7.17 -0.04
N HIS A 731 -19.92 -6.41 -0.82
CA HIS A 731 -20.36 -5.07 -0.47
C HIS A 731 -21.86 -4.94 -0.70
N ASN A 732 -22.61 -4.77 0.38
CA ASN A 732 -24.04 -4.57 0.31
C ASN A 732 -24.55 -3.70 1.46
N GLY A 733 -25.81 -3.30 1.34
CA GLY A 733 -26.47 -2.44 2.31
C GLY A 733 -26.72 -3.02 3.71
N GLY A 734 -26.50 -4.31 3.91
CA GLY A 734 -26.63 -4.97 5.21
C GLY A 734 -25.36 -4.91 6.06
N LEU A 735 -24.20 -4.59 5.47
CA LEU A 735 -22.95 -4.45 6.22
C LEU A 735 -22.93 -3.21 7.08
N SER A 736 -22.19 -3.27 8.20
CA SER A 736 -21.92 -2.10 9.02
C SER A 736 -21.13 -1.06 8.23
N LEU A 737 -21.23 0.20 8.64
CA LEU A 737 -20.53 1.31 8.00
C LEU A 737 -19.01 1.15 8.07
N LYS A 738 -18.52 0.71 9.23
CA LYS A 738 -17.10 0.41 9.49
C LYS A 738 -16.57 -0.65 8.53
N ASP A 739 -17.32 -1.75 8.37
CA ASP A 739 -16.90 -2.85 7.51
C ASP A 739 -16.91 -2.45 6.03
N ARG A 740 -17.92 -1.67 5.60
CA ARG A 740 -17.96 -1.14 4.22
C ARG A 740 -16.74 -0.29 3.89
N ASN A 741 -16.37 0.65 4.77
CA ASN A 741 -15.20 1.50 4.58
C ASN A 741 -13.90 0.69 4.52
N LEU A 742 -13.77 -0.32 5.40
CA LEU A 742 -12.61 -1.21 5.41
C LEU A 742 -12.48 -1.97 4.08
N ILE A 743 -13.57 -2.59 3.61
CA ILE A 743 -13.59 -3.41 2.39
C ILE A 743 -13.29 -2.57 1.15
N GLU A 744 -13.92 -1.41 1.04
CA GLU A 744 -13.67 -0.48 -0.06
C GLU A 744 -12.19 -0.04 -0.09
N GLY A 745 -11.57 0.15 1.08
CA GLY A 745 -10.20 0.64 1.20
C GLY A 745 -9.20 -0.42 0.75
N LEU A 746 -9.43 -1.65 1.22
CA LEU A 746 -8.65 -2.82 0.82
C LEU A 746 -8.82 -3.14 -0.67
N PHE A 747 -10.02 -2.95 -1.24
CA PHE A 747 -10.25 -3.12 -2.68
C PHE A 747 -9.52 -2.05 -3.51
N LEU A 748 -9.57 -0.78 -3.09
CA LEU A 748 -8.82 0.30 -3.73
C LEU A 748 -7.31 0.09 -3.61
N ASN A 749 -6.79 -0.42 -2.50
CA ASN A 749 -5.37 -0.72 -2.36
C ASN A 749 -4.94 -1.97 -3.14
N GLY A 750 -5.89 -2.76 -3.64
CA GLY A 750 -5.63 -4.01 -4.36
C GLY A 750 -5.36 -5.20 -3.44
N ASP A 751 -5.60 -5.06 -2.13
CA ASP A 751 -5.52 -6.18 -1.19
C ASP A 751 -6.70 -7.13 -1.38
N ILE A 752 -7.92 -6.62 -1.61
CA ILE A 752 -9.04 -7.44 -2.07
C ILE A 752 -9.02 -7.47 -3.59
N GLN A 753 -8.93 -8.65 -4.18
CA GLN A 753 -8.97 -8.81 -5.64
C GLN A 753 -10.40 -8.93 -6.16
N ILE A 754 -11.28 -9.60 -5.43
CA ILE A 754 -12.63 -9.91 -5.88
C ILE A 754 -13.67 -9.28 -4.94
N LEU A 755 -14.54 -8.43 -5.48
CA LEU A 755 -15.60 -7.78 -4.72
C LEU A 755 -16.98 -8.10 -5.31
N CYS A 756 -17.80 -8.84 -4.56
CA CYS A 756 -19.19 -9.12 -4.92
C CYS A 756 -20.11 -8.03 -4.37
N THR A 757 -20.82 -7.30 -5.22
CA THR A 757 -21.66 -6.19 -4.79
C THR A 757 -23.08 -6.29 -5.32
N THR A 758 -23.97 -5.49 -4.73
CA THR A 758 -25.28 -5.23 -5.30
C THR A 758 -25.23 -4.07 -6.29
N ASN A 759 -26.23 -4.04 -7.15
CA ASN A 759 -26.57 -2.94 -8.05
C ASN A 759 -26.44 -1.52 -7.47
N THR A 760 -26.70 -1.34 -6.18
CA THR A 760 -26.61 -0.01 -5.53
C THR A 760 -25.23 0.64 -5.64
N LEU A 761 -24.16 -0.15 -5.77
CA LEU A 761 -22.80 0.37 -5.96
C LEU A 761 -22.59 0.95 -7.37
N ALA A 762 -23.40 0.55 -8.36
CA ALA A 762 -23.33 1.11 -9.71
C ALA A 762 -23.60 2.62 -9.72
N HIS A 763 -24.41 3.12 -8.77
CA HIS A 763 -24.72 4.54 -8.62
C HIS A 763 -24.01 5.23 -7.43
N GLY A 764 -23.62 4.48 -6.40
CA GLY A 764 -23.31 5.06 -5.08
C GLY A 764 -21.86 5.50 -4.85
N ILE A 765 -20.87 4.73 -5.33
CA ILE A 765 -19.45 4.92 -4.98
C ILE A 765 -18.58 4.63 -6.20
N ASN A 766 -17.53 5.45 -6.41
CA ASN A 766 -16.58 5.23 -7.50
C ASN A 766 -15.53 4.17 -7.14
N LEU A 767 -15.91 2.90 -7.22
CA LEU A 767 -15.00 1.75 -7.13
C LEU A 767 -14.76 1.14 -8.53
N PRO A 768 -13.72 1.60 -9.26
CA PRO A 768 -13.32 0.98 -10.52
C PRO A 768 -12.60 -0.36 -10.29
N ALA A 769 -12.79 -1.31 -11.21
CA ALA A 769 -12.11 -2.61 -11.23
C ALA A 769 -11.67 -2.92 -12.67
N HIS A 770 -10.63 -3.73 -12.86
CA HIS A 770 -10.23 -4.14 -14.21
C HIS A 770 -11.37 -4.89 -14.91
N THR A 771 -11.94 -5.88 -14.23
CA THR A 771 -13.02 -6.72 -14.74
C THR A 771 -14.34 -6.43 -14.03
N VAL A 772 -15.42 -6.30 -14.77
CA VAL A 772 -16.79 -6.27 -14.24
C VAL A 772 -17.53 -7.51 -14.69
N VAL A 773 -18.19 -8.18 -13.76
CA VAL A 773 -19.07 -9.32 -14.03
C VAL A 773 -20.50 -8.93 -13.65
N ILE A 774 -21.44 -9.00 -14.57
CA ILE A 774 -22.87 -8.82 -14.32
C ILE A 774 -23.49 -10.21 -14.23
N LYS A 775 -23.79 -10.65 -13.00
CA LYS A 775 -24.38 -11.95 -12.72
C LYS A 775 -25.91 -11.83 -12.81
N SER A 776 -26.47 -12.36 -13.91
CA SER A 776 -27.87 -12.21 -14.33
C SER A 776 -28.20 -10.81 -14.87
N THR A 777 -29.03 -10.76 -15.91
CA THR A 777 -29.60 -9.49 -16.44
C THR A 777 -31.00 -9.22 -15.90
N GLN A 778 -31.49 -10.06 -14.98
CA GLN A 778 -32.80 -9.94 -14.35
C GLN A 778 -32.65 -9.68 -12.85
N HIS A 779 -33.66 -9.03 -12.27
CA HIS A 779 -33.78 -8.79 -10.84
C HIS A 779 -35.20 -8.93 -10.36
N PHE A 780 -35.36 -9.28 -9.09
CA PHE A 780 -36.66 -9.33 -8.46
C PHE A 780 -37.14 -7.93 -8.07
N ASN A 781 -38.23 -7.47 -8.70
CA ASN A 781 -38.90 -6.24 -8.31
C ASN A 781 -39.87 -6.55 -7.17
N LYS A 782 -39.58 -6.03 -5.97
CA LYS A 782 -40.38 -6.28 -4.77
C LYS A 782 -41.79 -5.68 -4.83
N GLU A 783 -41.96 -4.54 -5.48
CA GLU A 783 -43.25 -3.84 -5.56
C GLU A 783 -44.21 -4.57 -6.50
N LYS A 784 -43.68 -5.08 -7.61
CA LYS A 784 -44.46 -5.84 -8.60
C LYS A 784 -44.51 -7.35 -8.32
N GLY A 785 -43.67 -7.85 -7.41
CA GLY A 785 -43.59 -9.27 -7.05
C GLY A 785 -43.06 -10.20 -8.15
N ILE A 786 -42.41 -9.67 -9.18
CA ILE A 786 -41.96 -10.41 -10.37
C ILE A 786 -40.48 -10.12 -10.69
N TYR A 787 -39.84 -11.05 -11.41
CA TYR A 787 -38.53 -10.80 -12.01
C TYR A 787 -38.66 -9.92 -13.27
N MET A 788 -37.78 -8.94 -13.39
CA MET A 788 -37.74 -7.99 -14.49
C MET A 788 -36.31 -7.87 -15.04
N GLU A 789 -36.16 -7.62 -16.34
CA GLU A 789 -34.86 -7.25 -16.92
C GLU A 789 -34.36 -5.93 -16.32
N TYR A 790 -33.05 -5.77 -16.26
CA TYR A 790 -32.45 -4.47 -16.00
C TYR A 790 -32.64 -3.53 -17.17
N ASP A 791 -32.90 -2.26 -16.84
CA ASP A 791 -32.86 -1.20 -17.83
C ASP A 791 -31.45 -1.05 -18.41
N ARG A 792 -31.39 -0.66 -19.67
CA ARG A 792 -30.13 -0.47 -20.40
C ARG A 792 -29.17 0.50 -19.69
N SER A 793 -29.70 1.57 -19.09
CA SER A 793 -28.92 2.55 -18.33
C SER A 793 -28.17 1.90 -17.17
N MET A 794 -28.83 0.99 -16.45
CA MET A 794 -28.28 0.32 -15.28
C MET A 794 -27.13 -0.63 -15.65
N ILE A 795 -27.31 -1.40 -16.73
CA ILE A 795 -26.25 -2.25 -17.28
C ILE A 795 -25.04 -1.41 -17.68
N LEU A 796 -25.24 -0.29 -18.38
CA LEU A 796 -24.15 0.58 -18.80
C LEU A 796 -23.40 1.21 -17.62
N GLN A 797 -24.08 1.51 -16.51
CA GLN A 797 -23.42 2.02 -15.30
C GLN A 797 -22.54 0.96 -14.63
N MET A 798 -22.98 -0.29 -14.59
CA MET A 798 -22.15 -1.41 -14.12
C MET A 798 -20.91 -1.56 -15.01
N CYS A 799 -21.09 -1.59 -16.33
CA CYS A 799 -19.99 -1.63 -17.31
C CYS A 799 -19.03 -0.42 -17.18
N GLY A 800 -19.56 0.73 -16.76
CA GLY A 800 -18.79 1.94 -16.46
C GLY A 800 -17.76 1.79 -15.34
N ARG A 801 -17.84 0.71 -14.54
CA ARG A 801 -16.86 0.40 -13.48
C ARG A 801 -15.67 -0.42 -13.99
N ALA A 802 -15.71 -0.92 -15.22
CA ALA A 802 -14.63 -1.72 -15.81
C ALA A 802 -13.46 -0.83 -16.26
N GLY A 803 -12.23 -1.31 -16.09
CA GLY A 803 -11.02 -0.54 -16.28
C GLY A 803 -10.77 0.45 -15.14
N ARG A 804 -9.57 0.37 -14.55
CA ARG A 804 -9.14 1.24 -13.47
C ARG A 804 -8.07 2.22 -13.96
N PRO A 805 -8.43 3.41 -14.48
CA PRO A 805 -7.44 4.43 -14.79
C PRO A 805 -6.71 4.85 -13.51
N PRO A 806 -5.36 4.89 -13.48
CA PRO A 806 -4.38 4.60 -14.55
C PRO A 806 -3.65 3.25 -14.44
N PHE A 807 -4.19 2.33 -13.66
CA PHE A 807 -3.59 1.03 -13.37
C PHE A 807 -3.82 0.00 -14.48
N ASP A 808 -4.84 0.22 -15.32
CA ASP A 808 -5.23 -0.68 -16.40
C ASP A 808 -5.25 0.03 -17.74
N ASP A 809 -4.61 -0.57 -18.74
CA ASP A 809 -4.66 -0.13 -20.14
C ASP A 809 -5.94 -0.60 -20.86
N THR A 810 -6.61 -1.62 -20.30
CA THR A 810 -7.85 -2.20 -20.81
C THR A 810 -8.85 -2.51 -19.69
N GLY A 811 -10.14 -2.50 -19.99
CA GLY A 811 -11.19 -2.97 -19.08
C GLY A 811 -11.93 -4.17 -19.67
N MET A 812 -12.43 -5.09 -18.83
CA MET A 812 -13.18 -6.27 -19.27
C MET A 812 -14.59 -6.28 -18.67
N VAL A 813 -15.61 -6.59 -19.48
CA VAL A 813 -16.99 -6.74 -19.01
C VAL A 813 -17.49 -8.14 -19.39
N ILE A 814 -18.07 -8.83 -18.41
CA ILE A 814 -18.65 -10.17 -18.59
C ILE A 814 -20.11 -10.12 -18.16
N ILE A 815 -21.04 -10.34 -19.09
CA ILE A 815 -22.48 -10.36 -18.83
C ILE A 815 -22.95 -11.80 -18.88
N MET A 816 -23.51 -12.30 -17.78
CA MET A 816 -24.06 -13.65 -17.68
C MET A 816 -25.59 -13.57 -17.79
N THR A 817 -26.17 -14.16 -18.84
CA THR A 817 -27.62 -14.12 -19.09
C THR A 817 -28.15 -15.46 -19.60
N ARG A 818 -29.47 -15.58 -19.78
CA ARG A 818 -30.12 -16.78 -20.33
C ARG A 818 -29.77 -16.93 -21.81
N LYS A 819 -29.61 -18.16 -22.29
CA LYS A 819 -29.32 -18.44 -23.70
C LYS A 819 -30.39 -17.82 -24.62
N GLU A 820 -31.66 -17.87 -24.24
CA GLU A 820 -32.79 -17.25 -24.96
C GLU A 820 -32.69 -15.73 -25.07
N THR A 821 -32.04 -15.06 -24.11
CA THR A 821 -31.82 -13.60 -24.17
C THR A 821 -30.64 -13.25 -25.10
N VAL A 822 -29.75 -14.20 -25.35
CA VAL A 822 -28.63 -14.09 -26.31
C VAL A 822 -29.09 -14.31 -27.75
N TYR A 823 -30.07 -15.21 -27.94
CA TYR A 823 -30.69 -15.53 -29.23
C TYR A 823 -32.17 -15.12 -29.19
N PRO A 824 -32.56 -13.90 -29.63
CA PRO A 824 -33.97 -13.62 -29.82
C PRO A 824 -34.56 -14.69 -30.76
N SER A 825 -35.68 -15.29 -30.36
CA SER A 825 -36.46 -16.17 -31.22
C SER A 825 -36.76 -15.42 -32.54
N PRO A 826 -36.69 -16.07 -33.72
CA PRO A 826 -37.06 -15.45 -35.00
C PRO A 826 -38.52 -14.93 -35.04
N ASP A 827 -39.35 -15.27 -34.06
CA ASP A 827 -40.81 -15.05 -34.13
C ASP A 827 -41.31 -13.73 -33.51
N ILE A 828 -40.45 -12.75 -33.19
CA ILE A 828 -40.87 -11.46 -32.59
C ILE A 828 -40.61 -10.25 -33.52
N GLU A 829 -40.55 -10.47 -34.83
CA GLU A 829 -40.60 -9.36 -35.83
C GLU A 829 -42.01 -9.11 -36.40
N ASN A 830 -43.03 -9.85 -35.96
CA ASN A 830 -44.42 -9.57 -36.30
C ASN A 830 -45.25 -9.39 -35.04
N HIS A 831 -45.27 -8.18 -34.45
CA HIS A 831 -46.45 -7.51 -33.88
C HIS A 831 -46.15 -6.12 -33.33
#